data_AF-A0A4Y7SY68-F1
#
_entry.id   AF-A0A4Y7SY68-F1
#
_cell.length_a   1.000
_cell.length_b   1.000
_cell.length_c   1.000
_cell.angle_alpha   90.00
_cell.angle_beta   90.00
_cell.angle_gamma   90.00
#
_symmetry.space_group_name_H-M   'P 1'
#
loop_
_entity.id
_entity.type
_entity.pdbx_description
1 polymer ?
#
loop_
_entity_poly.entity_id
_entity_poly.type
_entity_poly.pdbx_seq_one_letter_code
_entity_poly.pdbx_strand_id
1 'polypeptide(L)'
;MSSVLRHSLRFPRSSAFLHSSSYSTQPSSKKECSQPGRVGPRDGLQNEKGSVIPVDTKVDLIERLVKAGVRNVEAGSFVSPKWVPQMGGTQDVLRKIRRVPGVHYAVLVPNSRGLDDLIHLLDSHPTSPPLTDEVSVFTAATDAFNKANVNMPVHEHLGKLEGVVRKAAERGLRVRGYVSVVVKCPFSGKVDPKRVREVSKALVDMGCYEVSLGDTVGMARPWEVREVVEEVKREVDVSKLAGHFHDTHGTAIANVLSALASGIRTIDASVGGLGGCPYSPGATGNVSTEDVLYALQGSEYQVQGADGKPVDLDAMIDIGVWINGVLGRETGSKVAPVIAPFSPTGYHVFRSPAAARDLSPSPKRLRGHRGGIRIAIAVRTCTEGTKEGSRRMTTVWKKETYVFDPRPYYPMRVSVGRYTFPDGPGEEEGHTLVFAHGTGFTKESWEPTIEDLLQVGHGREGGKVKEIWSVDAQNHGDSVEMNEEILKRSHAEVFGWEEYGRIIHLFVSQAGSLTSSAGVPTKVDFSRARLVGIGHSMGAASLVLTMGFFPRVKWDRVVLCDLMCMPDTFGKGARDFLVGSAVRRRDVWASREDALGSLKKGRGRWDGRVLTGYVEYGLKEDGKGVTLKCSKEQEAASYRDPVGSRRAYGMLPHFVTRVQTHLIYGAEDDYLPKEVKEDILRIVGGKERLGGWARVPDAGHLVNFLINPTLLLIVPSSKMAASIETIDLLVPAVPASYKTPSAPSSSRISAPHPSGHRTLLPVGQGYVNHLRLSLHHSHNFSSLDKHLQAEADRAAAHHASSSNTQDDLGVGSETEDESILSLDPKEWKKHDYYKVLGLSHLRHKANAEQIKWAHRKKVLKHHPDKKASSTATEAEKKSAFLAGVNLNTNDDAFFKCISKAHEVLSNPEKRRQFDSVDPAFLEAEEELPGEKEAKSKNFDFFKTFTHVFDLYSRFSKAQPVPGLGHNDSTKEEVEGFYDFWYNFDSWRSFEWLDKEVNEGSDSRDDKRYTEKKNKTERARRKKEDIAKVRGLVDLALAVDPRIKRIKQQEKEAREAKKKGLAPGAKPGTKSKKEEEERKKKEEEERSKKEEEEAAARVDAKKAKAAAANAAKKARRQARAAAEAGEGA
;
A
#
# COMPACT_ATOMS: atom_id res chain seq x y z
N MET A 1 -58.02 21.68 -39.00
CA MET A 1 -58.99 21.64 -37.88
C MET A 1 -58.61 20.43 -37.03
N SER A 2 -57.90 20.66 -35.92
CA SER A 2 -58.46 20.62 -34.55
C SER A 2 -58.97 19.21 -34.18
N SER A 3 -58.73 18.62 -33.02
CA SER A 3 -57.94 18.90 -31.82
C SER A 3 -58.25 17.68 -30.92
N VAL A 4 -57.27 16.96 -30.33
CA VAL A 4 -56.80 17.14 -28.93
C VAL A 4 -57.48 16.18 -27.91
N LEU A 5 -56.63 15.60 -27.02
CA LEU A 5 -56.88 14.99 -25.66
C LEU A 5 -57.10 13.45 -25.57
N ARG A 6 -56.57 12.68 -24.58
CA ARG A 6 -55.61 12.87 -23.47
C ARG A 6 -55.22 11.47 -22.86
N HIS A 7 -53.93 11.28 -22.57
CA HIS A 7 -53.28 10.56 -21.43
C HIS A 7 -53.55 9.08 -21.07
N SER A 8 -52.47 8.26 -21.04
CA SER A 8 -51.97 7.56 -19.81
C SER A 8 -50.61 6.87 -20.06
N LEU A 9 -49.83 6.74 -18.98
CA LEU A 9 -48.38 6.54 -18.88
C LEU A 9 -47.89 5.11 -19.23
N ARG A 10 -46.73 5.00 -19.90
CA ARG A 10 -45.93 3.77 -20.00
C ARG A 10 -44.46 4.05 -19.66
N PHE A 11 -43.92 3.34 -18.68
CA PHE A 11 -42.49 3.06 -18.53
C PHE A 11 -42.14 1.80 -19.33
N PRO A 12 -41.04 1.79 -20.10
CA PRO A 12 -40.34 0.55 -20.39
C PRO A 12 -38.87 0.57 -19.95
N ARG A 13 -38.43 -0.63 -19.56
CA ARG A 13 -37.09 -1.05 -19.15
C ARG A 13 -36.00 -0.61 -20.14
N SER A 14 -34.91 -0.02 -19.65
CA SER A 14 -33.69 0.21 -20.44
C SER A 14 -32.61 -0.82 -20.09
N SER A 15 -32.33 -1.71 -21.03
CA SER A 15 -31.11 -2.50 -21.12
C SER A 15 -29.97 -1.62 -21.62
N ALA A 16 -28.92 -1.44 -20.82
CA ALA A 16 -27.71 -0.74 -21.26
C ALA A 16 -26.86 -1.68 -22.14
N PHE A 17 -26.84 -1.38 -23.44
CA PHE A 17 -25.97 -1.97 -24.44
C PHE A 17 -24.49 -1.61 -24.17
N LEU A 18 -23.64 -2.62 -24.01
CA LEU A 18 -22.20 -2.51 -24.20
C LEU A 18 -21.91 -2.39 -25.70
N HIS A 19 -21.59 -1.19 -26.17
CA HIS A 19 -21.03 -1.01 -27.51
C HIS A 19 -19.52 -1.23 -27.48
N SER A 20 -19.07 -2.23 -28.25
CA SER A 20 -17.70 -2.32 -28.75
C SER A 20 -17.43 -1.13 -29.67
N SER A 21 -16.38 -0.36 -29.38
CA SER A 21 -15.84 0.61 -30.34
C SER A 21 -14.50 0.12 -30.84
N SER A 22 -14.50 -0.23 -32.12
CA SER A 22 -13.36 -0.52 -32.99
C SER A 22 -12.26 0.54 -32.91
N TYR A 23 -11.01 0.10 -32.84
CA TYR A 23 -9.82 0.95 -33.04
C TYR A 23 -9.83 1.50 -34.47
N SER A 24 -10.28 2.74 -34.61
CA SER A 24 -10.07 3.54 -35.82
C SER A 24 -8.74 4.27 -35.71
N THR A 25 -7.81 3.93 -36.60
CA THR A 25 -6.57 4.66 -36.82
C THR A 25 -6.81 5.93 -37.62
N GLN A 26 -6.81 7.09 -36.96
CA GLN A 26 -6.39 8.38 -37.53
C GLN A 26 -5.73 9.24 -36.43
N PRO A 27 -4.72 10.07 -36.75
CA PRO A 27 -3.99 10.82 -35.75
C PRO A 27 -4.78 12.05 -35.33
N SER A 28 -5.54 11.96 -34.22
CA SER A 28 -5.99 13.16 -33.52
C SER A 28 -4.82 13.75 -32.74
N SER A 29 -4.51 15.04 -32.92
CA SER A 29 -3.53 15.77 -32.11
C SER A 29 -3.76 15.50 -30.62
N LYS A 30 -2.70 15.12 -29.89
CA LYS A 30 -2.77 14.89 -28.43
C LYS A 30 -3.33 16.13 -27.73
N LYS A 31 -4.14 15.93 -26.69
CA LYS A 31 -4.71 17.02 -25.88
C LYS A 31 -3.63 17.56 -24.94
N GLU A 32 -3.41 18.86 -24.93
CA GLU A 32 -2.41 19.48 -24.07
C GLU A 32 -2.88 19.49 -22.61
N CYS A 33 -2.07 18.92 -21.71
CA CYS A 33 -2.22 19.03 -20.26
C CYS A 33 -1.08 19.92 -19.77
N SER A 34 -1.36 20.91 -18.94
CA SER A 34 -0.36 21.87 -18.51
C SER A 34 -0.05 21.71 -17.00
N GLN A 35 1.23 21.86 -16.67
CA GLN A 35 1.74 22.37 -15.37
C GLN A 35 1.86 21.47 -14.11
N PRO A 36 2.11 20.15 -14.16
CA PRO A 36 2.25 19.33 -12.94
C PRO A 36 3.45 19.68 -12.03
N GLY A 37 4.33 20.64 -12.36
CA GLY A 37 5.54 20.98 -11.56
C GLY A 37 5.46 22.26 -10.72
N ARG A 38 4.27 22.84 -10.57
CA ARG A 38 4.11 24.27 -10.24
C ARG A 38 4.35 24.64 -8.78
N VAL A 39 3.88 23.85 -7.81
CA VAL A 39 3.68 24.34 -6.42
C VAL A 39 4.78 23.95 -5.43
N GLY A 40 5.80 23.21 -5.86
CA GLY A 40 6.88 22.70 -5.00
C GLY A 40 7.60 23.76 -4.15
N PRO A 41 8.11 24.86 -4.74
CA PRO A 41 8.87 25.87 -3.99
C PRO A 41 8.06 26.69 -2.98
N ARG A 42 6.73 26.77 -3.15
CA ARG A 42 5.80 27.45 -2.24
C ARG A 42 5.07 26.45 -1.36
N ASP A 43 4.03 25.81 -1.89
CA ASP A 43 3.15 24.93 -1.11
C ASP A 43 3.90 23.72 -0.55
N GLY A 44 4.82 23.16 -1.36
CA GLY A 44 5.67 22.05 -0.95
C GLY A 44 6.57 22.40 0.24
N LEU A 45 7.28 23.53 0.18
CA LEU A 45 8.21 23.95 1.24
C LEU A 45 7.53 24.60 2.45
N GLN A 46 6.32 25.13 2.29
CA GLN A 46 5.63 25.93 3.31
C GLN A 46 5.40 25.19 4.62
N ASN A 47 5.13 23.89 4.56
CA ASN A 47 4.81 23.06 5.74
C ASN A 47 5.95 22.11 6.15
N GLU A 48 7.16 22.31 5.62
CA GLU A 48 8.34 21.52 5.99
C GLU A 48 8.79 21.82 7.42
N LYS A 49 8.95 20.74 8.20
CA LYS A 49 9.38 20.79 9.60
C LYS A 49 10.90 20.91 9.67
N GLY A 50 11.42 21.81 10.50
CA GLY A 50 12.87 21.95 10.73
C GLY A 50 13.34 23.40 10.69
N SER A 51 14.63 23.59 10.45
CA SER A 51 15.23 24.92 10.23
C SER A 51 14.68 25.57 8.97
N VAL A 52 14.70 26.90 8.92
CA VAL A 52 14.27 27.65 7.74
C VAL A 52 15.20 27.33 6.57
N ILE A 53 14.62 26.92 5.44
CA ILE A 53 15.38 26.56 4.24
C ILE A 53 16.06 27.82 3.69
N PRO A 54 17.39 27.80 3.43
CA PRO A 54 18.12 28.94 2.89
C PRO A 54 17.53 29.46 1.59
N VAL A 55 17.62 30.78 1.38
CA VAL A 55 17.17 31.44 0.14
C VAL A 55 17.83 30.81 -1.09
N ASP A 56 19.13 30.55 -1.03
CA ASP A 56 19.88 30.02 -2.18
C ASP A 56 19.40 28.61 -2.58
N THR A 57 19.01 27.77 -1.61
CA THR A 57 18.41 26.46 -1.89
C THR A 57 17.06 26.60 -2.60
N LYS A 58 16.23 27.58 -2.20
CA LYS A 58 14.94 27.85 -2.85
C LYS A 58 15.13 28.34 -4.29
N VAL A 59 16.13 29.20 -4.51
CA VAL A 59 16.51 29.68 -5.84
C VAL A 59 16.99 28.50 -6.71
N ASP A 60 17.89 27.66 -6.21
CA ASP A 60 18.40 26.48 -6.95
C ASP A 60 17.25 25.52 -7.31
N LEU A 61 16.29 25.30 -6.40
CA LEU A 61 15.09 24.51 -6.70
C LEU A 61 14.29 25.09 -7.87
N ILE A 62 14.01 26.38 -7.84
CA ILE A 62 13.22 27.06 -8.88
C ILE A 62 13.94 27.00 -10.23
N GLU A 63 15.24 27.30 -10.27
CA GLU A 63 16.01 27.28 -11.50
C GLU A 63 16.11 25.88 -12.12
N ARG A 64 16.24 24.85 -11.28
CA ARG A 64 16.21 23.45 -11.74
C ARG A 64 14.85 23.08 -12.33
N LEU A 65 13.75 23.44 -11.67
CA LEU A 65 12.39 23.18 -12.18
C LEU A 65 12.17 23.84 -13.54
N VAL A 66 12.60 25.09 -13.69
CA VAL A 66 12.53 25.80 -14.97
C VAL A 66 13.37 25.09 -16.04
N LYS A 67 14.57 24.64 -15.69
CA LYS A 67 15.44 23.89 -16.62
C LYS A 67 14.84 22.54 -17.03
N ALA A 68 14.09 21.87 -16.15
CA ALA A 68 13.35 20.65 -16.47
C ALA A 68 12.11 20.90 -17.37
N GLY A 69 11.80 22.16 -17.66
CA GLY A 69 10.73 22.57 -18.57
C GLY A 69 9.48 23.11 -17.87
N VAL A 70 9.47 23.30 -16.55
CA VAL A 70 8.29 23.84 -15.85
C VAL A 70 8.06 25.30 -16.24
N ARG A 71 6.86 25.59 -16.75
CA ARG A 71 6.47 26.91 -17.26
C ARG A 71 5.93 27.86 -16.20
N ASN A 72 5.16 27.33 -15.24
CA ASN A 72 4.61 28.12 -14.14
C ASN A 72 5.18 27.57 -12.84
N VAL A 73 5.90 28.41 -12.11
CA VAL A 73 6.52 28.04 -10.83
C VAL A 73 6.00 28.99 -9.76
N GLU A 74 5.37 28.44 -8.72
CA GLU A 74 4.98 29.22 -7.55
C GLU A 74 6.21 29.39 -6.66
N ALA A 75 6.86 30.56 -6.78
CA ALA A 75 8.20 30.83 -6.28
C ALA A 75 8.26 31.17 -4.78
N GLY A 76 7.13 31.53 -4.16
CA GLY A 76 7.08 31.89 -2.75
C GLY A 76 5.78 32.57 -2.34
N SER A 77 5.79 33.20 -1.17
CA SER A 77 4.59 33.78 -0.56
C SER A 77 4.89 35.04 0.24
N PHE A 78 4.06 36.08 0.06
CA PHE A 78 4.06 37.32 0.85
C PHE A 78 3.15 37.19 2.07
N VAL A 79 3.42 36.15 2.86
CA VAL A 79 2.82 35.90 4.18
C VAL A 79 3.75 36.41 5.28
N SER A 80 3.21 36.64 6.47
CA SER A 80 4.05 36.99 7.62
C SER A 80 5.02 35.85 7.98
N PRO A 81 6.33 36.10 7.99
CA PRO A 81 7.34 35.10 8.39
C PRO A 81 7.16 34.63 9.84
N LYS A 82 6.44 35.39 10.67
CA LYS A 82 6.08 34.98 12.04
C LYS A 82 5.17 33.75 12.04
N TRP A 83 4.23 33.68 11.09
CA TRP A 83 3.25 32.60 11.01
C TRP A 83 3.73 31.48 10.09
N VAL A 84 4.48 31.82 9.04
CA VAL A 84 5.02 30.87 8.07
C VAL A 84 6.51 31.14 7.83
N PRO A 85 7.39 30.71 8.76
CA PRO A 85 8.82 31.01 8.69
C PRO A 85 9.49 30.53 7.39
N GLN A 86 9.04 29.40 6.85
CA GLN A 86 9.59 28.85 5.61
C GLN A 86 9.40 29.75 4.40
N MET A 87 8.41 30.64 4.39
CA MET A 87 8.19 31.61 3.31
C MET A 87 8.93 32.94 3.54
N GLY A 88 9.66 33.07 4.65
CA GLY A 88 10.61 34.16 4.85
C GLY A 88 11.65 34.22 3.73
N GLY A 89 12.03 35.44 3.34
CA GLY A 89 13.01 35.68 2.27
C GLY A 89 12.46 35.58 0.85
N THR A 90 11.13 35.51 0.64
CA THR A 90 10.53 35.47 -0.72
C THR A 90 11.00 36.63 -1.61
N GLN A 91 11.19 37.83 -1.06
CA GLN A 91 11.73 38.97 -1.83
C GLN A 91 13.15 38.71 -2.35
N ASP A 92 14.02 38.09 -1.53
CA ASP A 92 15.38 37.72 -1.93
C ASP A 92 15.39 36.60 -2.96
N VAL A 93 14.51 35.60 -2.78
CA VAL A 93 14.30 34.52 -3.75
C VAL A 93 13.94 35.11 -5.11
N LEU A 94 12.91 35.97 -5.16
CA LEU A 94 12.55 36.67 -6.38
C LEU A 94 13.75 37.41 -6.95
N ARG A 95 14.42 38.30 -6.21
CA ARG A 95 15.58 39.04 -6.73
C ARG A 95 16.66 38.14 -7.35
N LYS A 96 16.97 36.99 -6.74
CA LYS A 96 18.06 36.10 -7.15
C LYS A 96 17.76 35.18 -8.33
N ILE A 97 16.52 34.76 -8.56
CA ILE A 97 16.18 33.80 -9.64
C ILE A 97 16.57 34.36 -11.02
N ARG A 98 17.18 33.54 -11.87
CA ARG A 98 17.34 33.90 -13.28
C ARG A 98 16.02 33.79 -14.05
N ARG A 99 15.62 34.88 -14.72
CA ARG A 99 14.37 34.94 -15.48
C ARG A 99 14.55 34.27 -16.84
N VAL A 100 13.64 33.36 -17.15
CA VAL A 100 13.57 32.70 -18.46
C VAL A 100 12.32 33.20 -19.20
N PRO A 101 12.45 33.71 -20.44
CA PRO A 101 11.30 34.12 -21.24
C PRO A 101 10.26 32.99 -21.37
N GLY A 102 8.98 33.32 -21.22
CA GLY A 102 7.88 32.36 -21.31
C GLY A 102 7.59 31.57 -20.03
N VAL A 103 8.38 31.77 -18.96
CA VAL A 103 8.17 31.19 -17.63
C VAL A 103 7.57 32.23 -16.68
N HIS A 104 6.55 31.81 -15.93
CA HIS A 104 5.85 32.64 -14.97
C HIS A 104 6.24 32.24 -13.54
N TYR A 105 6.61 33.23 -12.72
CA TYR A 105 7.07 33.05 -11.34
C TYR A 105 6.02 33.57 -10.36
N ALA A 106 4.98 32.78 -10.13
CA ALA A 106 3.83 33.20 -9.32
C ALA A 106 4.17 33.30 -7.84
N VAL A 107 3.51 34.21 -7.11
CA VAL A 107 3.64 34.32 -5.65
C VAL A 107 2.29 34.41 -4.94
N LEU A 108 2.18 33.78 -3.77
CA LEU A 108 0.96 33.83 -2.96
C LEU A 108 0.85 35.17 -2.23
N VAL A 109 -0.30 35.84 -2.36
CA VAL A 109 -0.60 37.14 -1.74
C VAL A 109 -1.94 37.05 -1.01
N PRO A 110 -1.96 36.77 0.30
CA PRO A 110 -3.19 36.48 1.03
C PRO A 110 -4.01 37.72 1.42
N ASN A 111 -3.42 38.92 1.37
CA ASN A 111 -4.05 40.15 1.84
C ASN A 111 -3.40 41.39 1.19
N SER A 112 -4.02 42.56 1.42
CA SER A 112 -3.58 43.84 0.87
C SER A 112 -2.15 44.22 1.29
N ARG A 113 -1.74 43.93 2.52
CA ARG A 113 -0.38 44.23 2.99
C ARG A 113 0.66 43.44 2.20
N GLY A 114 0.45 42.15 1.99
CA GLY A 114 1.34 41.33 1.16
C GLY A 114 1.41 41.83 -0.29
N LEU A 115 0.29 42.36 -0.82
CA LEU A 115 0.26 42.98 -2.14
C LEU A 115 1.06 44.28 -2.17
N ASP A 116 0.91 45.12 -1.15
CA ASP A 116 1.66 46.38 -1.03
C ASP A 116 3.16 46.12 -0.95
N ASP A 117 3.58 45.12 -0.17
CA ASP A 117 4.98 44.68 -0.07
C ASP A 117 5.52 44.18 -1.42
N LEU A 118 4.69 43.45 -2.19
CA LEU A 118 5.05 42.99 -3.54
C LEU A 118 5.15 44.16 -4.53
N ILE A 119 4.18 45.09 -4.52
CA ILE A 119 4.19 46.26 -5.39
C ILE A 119 5.42 47.12 -5.08
N HIS A 120 5.72 47.36 -3.81
CA HIS A 120 6.93 48.08 -3.42
C HIS A 120 8.21 47.37 -3.90
N LEU A 121 8.26 46.04 -3.86
CA LEU A 121 9.37 45.27 -4.42
C LEU A 121 9.49 45.47 -5.94
N LEU A 122 8.39 45.39 -6.68
CA LEU A 122 8.37 45.58 -8.13
C LEU A 122 8.76 47.00 -8.53
N ASP A 123 8.27 48.00 -7.80
CA ASP A 123 8.57 49.42 -8.05
C ASP A 123 10.04 49.75 -7.72
N SER A 124 10.60 49.17 -6.66
CA SER A 124 12.00 49.38 -6.25
C SER A 124 13.02 48.59 -7.08
N HIS A 125 12.59 47.57 -7.82
CA HIS A 125 13.44 46.71 -8.63
C HIS A 125 12.85 46.51 -10.04
N PRO A 126 12.78 47.57 -10.85
CA PRO A 126 12.21 47.49 -12.19
C PRO A 126 13.11 46.61 -13.07
N THR A 127 12.60 45.44 -13.47
CA THR A 127 13.26 44.51 -14.40
C THR A 127 12.38 44.22 -15.61
N SER A 128 13.02 43.85 -16.73
CA SER A 128 12.32 43.33 -17.92
C SER A 128 12.89 41.96 -18.28
N PRO A 129 12.12 40.86 -18.16
CA PRO A 129 10.74 40.78 -17.64
C PRO A 129 10.65 41.13 -16.13
N PRO A 130 9.45 41.47 -15.61
CA PRO A 130 9.25 41.82 -14.20
C PRO A 130 9.61 40.65 -13.27
N LEU A 131 9.86 40.95 -11.98
CA LEU A 131 10.26 39.91 -11.03
C LEU A 131 9.20 38.81 -10.87
N THR A 132 7.93 39.18 -11.03
CA THR A 132 6.76 38.31 -11.12
C THR A 132 5.69 39.01 -11.98
N ASP A 133 4.88 38.24 -12.67
CA ASP A 133 3.75 38.69 -13.48
C ASP A 133 2.43 38.04 -13.03
N GLU A 134 2.46 37.27 -11.94
CA GLU A 134 1.31 36.50 -11.46
C GLU A 134 1.28 36.40 -9.94
N VAL A 135 0.08 36.58 -9.38
CA VAL A 135 -0.19 36.40 -7.95
C VAL A 135 -1.29 35.37 -7.73
N SER A 136 -1.19 34.65 -6.63
CA SER A 136 -2.21 33.69 -6.18
C SER A 136 -2.94 34.26 -4.95
N VAL A 137 -4.27 34.14 -4.92
CA VAL A 137 -5.11 34.33 -3.72
C VAL A 137 -5.77 33.00 -3.36
N PHE A 138 -6.18 32.83 -2.10
CA PHE A 138 -6.86 31.61 -1.68
C PHE A 138 -8.08 31.89 -0.82
N THR A 139 -9.05 30.99 -0.88
CA THR A 139 -10.22 30.93 0.00
C THR A 139 -10.63 29.47 0.17
N ALA A 140 -11.76 29.19 0.80
CA ALA A 140 -12.26 27.83 1.01
C ALA A 140 -13.72 27.68 0.62
N ALA A 141 -14.15 26.46 0.34
CA ALA A 141 -15.55 26.15 0.06
C ALA A 141 -16.43 26.22 1.33
N THR A 142 -15.86 26.15 2.54
CA THR A 142 -16.63 26.10 3.79
C THR A 142 -16.23 27.18 4.80
N ASP A 143 -17.22 27.74 5.50
CA ASP A 143 -16.98 28.73 6.56
C ASP A 143 -16.17 28.17 7.72
N ALA A 144 -16.33 26.89 8.05
CA ALA A 144 -15.59 26.26 9.14
C ALA A 144 -14.08 26.23 8.86
N PHE A 145 -13.69 25.81 7.65
CA PHE A 145 -12.28 25.81 7.25
C PHE A 145 -11.75 27.24 7.09
N ASN A 146 -12.52 28.13 6.47
CA ASN A 146 -12.08 29.52 6.29
C ASN A 146 -11.90 30.25 7.63
N LYS A 147 -12.75 30.01 8.62
CA LYS A 147 -12.56 30.54 9.99
C LYS A 147 -11.33 29.95 10.67
N ALA A 148 -11.04 28.67 10.48
CA ALA A 148 -9.83 28.07 11.05
C ALA A 148 -8.54 28.61 10.39
N ASN A 149 -8.58 28.99 9.11
CA ASN A 149 -7.41 29.41 8.35
C ASN A 149 -7.18 30.94 8.36
N VAL A 150 -8.25 31.73 8.20
CA VAL A 150 -8.19 33.20 8.08
C VAL A 150 -9.11 33.95 9.07
N ASN A 151 -9.70 33.23 10.04
CA ASN A 151 -10.52 33.79 11.13
C ASN A 151 -11.76 34.59 10.69
N MET A 152 -12.35 34.26 9.53
CA MET A 152 -13.59 34.88 9.05
C MET A 152 -14.38 33.95 8.12
N PRO A 153 -15.71 34.13 7.96
CA PRO A 153 -16.50 33.34 7.01
C PRO A 153 -16.12 33.64 5.54
N VAL A 154 -16.49 32.73 4.63
CA VAL A 154 -16.05 32.78 3.22
C VAL A 154 -16.53 34.05 2.52
N HIS A 155 -17.77 34.49 2.76
CA HIS A 155 -18.33 35.68 2.11
C HIS A 155 -17.58 36.96 2.49
N GLU A 156 -17.21 37.11 3.77
CA GLU A 156 -16.43 38.27 4.24
C GLU A 156 -15.01 38.24 3.68
N HIS A 157 -14.41 37.05 3.60
CA HIS A 157 -13.09 36.88 3.01
C HIS A 157 -13.08 37.23 1.52
N LEU A 158 -14.06 36.76 0.77
CA LEU A 158 -14.25 37.10 -0.65
C LEU A 158 -14.35 38.62 -0.86
N GLY A 159 -15.07 39.34 0.00
CA GLY A 159 -15.13 40.81 -0.07
C GLY A 159 -13.78 41.51 0.15
N LYS A 160 -12.90 40.95 1.00
CA LYS A 160 -11.52 41.46 1.18
C LYS A 160 -10.61 41.11 0.00
N LEU A 161 -10.76 39.91 -0.55
CA LEU A 161 -9.98 39.45 -1.69
C LEU A 161 -10.30 40.26 -2.95
N GLU A 162 -11.53 40.71 -3.13
CA GLU A 162 -11.90 41.55 -4.28
C GLU A 162 -11.01 42.79 -4.42
N GLY A 163 -10.71 43.48 -3.30
CA GLY A 163 -9.79 44.62 -3.31
C GLY A 163 -8.35 44.26 -3.68
N VAL A 164 -7.89 43.08 -3.26
CA VAL A 164 -6.55 42.55 -3.61
C VAL A 164 -6.48 42.19 -5.09
N VAL A 165 -7.49 41.47 -5.60
CA VAL A 165 -7.56 41.01 -6.99
C VAL A 165 -7.59 42.21 -7.94
N ARG A 166 -8.47 43.19 -7.69
CA ARG A 166 -8.58 44.40 -8.52
C ARG A 166 -7.29 45.22 -8.52
N LYS A 167 -6.72 45.47 -7.35
CA LYS A 167 -5.46 46.24 -7.24
C LYS A 167 -4.29 45.54 -7.93
N ALA A 168 -4.21 44.21 -7.85
CA ALA A 168 -3.20 43.44 -8.58
C ALA A 168 -3.40 43.53 -10.10
N ALA A 169 -4.64 43.40 -10.58
CA ALA A 169 -4.99 43.52 -11.98
C ALA A 169 -4.70 44.92 -12.55
N GLU A 170 -4.96 45.99 -11.80
CA GLU A 170 -4.60 47.38 -12.16
C GLU A 170 -3.09 47.58 -12.34
N ARG A 171 -2.27 46.78 -11.65
CA ARG A 171 -0.80 46.75 -11.82
C ARG A 171 -0.35 45.79 -12.93
N GLY A 172 -1.27 45.21 -13.69
CA GLY A 172 -0.97 44.28 -14.78
C GLY A 172 -0.57 42.88 -14.31
N LEU A 173 -0.77 42.53 -13.03
CA LEU A 173 -0.52 41.19 -12.51
C LEU A 173 -1.74 40.30 -12.79
N ARG A 174 -1.51 39.11 -13.33
CA ARG A 174 -2.58 38.10 -13.44
C ARG A 174 -2.86 37.50 -12.07
N VAL A 175 -4.13 37.22 -11.78
CA VAL A 175 -4.52 36.68 -10.47
C VAL A 175 -5.10 35.28 -10.62
N ARG A 176 -4.55 34.31 -9.88
CA ARG A 176 -5.06 32.95 -9.76
C ARG A 176 -5.79 32.77 -8.43
N GLY A 177 -6.95 32.14 -8.44
CA GLY A 177 -7.70 31.83 -7.22
C GLY A 177 -7.56 30.36 -6.80
N TYR A 178 -7.39 30.09 -5.51
CA TYR A 178 -7.46 28.74 -4.95
C TYR A 178 -8.72 28.58 -4.10
N VAL A 179 -9.45 27.47 -4.29
CA VAL A 179 -10.57 27.07 -3.43
C VAL A 179 -10.19 25.79 -2.68
N SER A 180 -9.96 25.89 -1.38
CA SER A 180 -9.67 24.74 -0.52
C SER A 180 -10.92 23.93 -0.18
N VAL A 181 -10.70 22.67 0.21
CA VAL A 181 -11.71 21.70 0.71
C VAL A 181 -12.90 21.52 -0.22
N VAL A 182 -12.67 21.32 -1.52
CA VAL A 182 -13.75 21.25 -2.53
C VAL A 182 -14.60 19.99 -2.46
N VAL A 183 -14.08 18.89 -1.91
CA VAL A 183 -14.83 17.62 -1.73
C VAL A 183 -15.17 17.39 -0.26
N LYS A 184 -14.18 17.51 0.62
CA LYS A 184 -14.33 17.23 2.04
C LYS A 184 -13.58 18.25 2.89
N CYS A 185 -14.27 18.75 3.91
CA CYS A 185 -13.75 19.65 4.91
C CYS A 185 -13.44 18.86 6.20
N PRO A 186 -12.25 19.03 6.80
CA PRO A 186 -11.91 18.35 8.06
C PRO A 186 -12.79 18.78 9.24
N PHE A 187 -13.47 19.93 9.14
CA PHE A 187 -14.32 20.47 10.20
C PHE A 187 -15.82 20.20 9.98
N SER A 188 -16.31 20.34 8.75
CA SER A 188 -17.75 20.23 8.44
C SER A 188 -18.13 18.98 7.64
N GLY A 189 -17.17 18.12 7.27
CA GLY A 189 -17.43 16.89 6.53
C GLY A 189 -17.63 17.13 5.03
N LYS A 190 -18.59 16.42 4.42
CA LYS A 190 -18.86 16.50 2.96
C LYS A 190 -19.21 17.95 2.57
N VAL A 191 -18.65 18.42 1.46
CA VAL A 191 -18.90 19.75 0.91
C VAL A 191 -19.90 19.64 -0.24
N ASP A 192 -20.87 20.57 -0.28
CA ASP A 192 -21.84 20.65 -1.38
C ASP A 192 -21.15 21.25 -2.63
N PRO A 193 -21.12 20.53 -3.77
CA PRO A 193 -20.58 21.04 -5.03
C PRO A 193 -21.12 22.41 -5.45
N LYS A 194 -22.38 22.73 -5.12
CA LYS A 194 -22.96 24.06 -5.42
C LYS A 194 -22.21 25.18 -4.73
N ARG A 195 -21.74 24.92 -3.50
CA ARG A 195 -20.95 25.90 -2.75
C ARG A 195 -19.59 26.13 -3.41
N VAL A 196 -18.99 25.08 -3.95
CA VAL A 196 -17.74 25.18 -4.72
C VAL A 196 -17.95 26.02 -5.97
N ARG A 197 -19.06 25.80 -6.69
CA ARG A 197 -19.46 26.60 -7.86
C ARG A 197 -19.62 28.08 -7.51
N GLU A 198 -20.38 28.41 -6.46
CA GLU A 198 -20.59 29.80 -6.01
C GLU A 198 -19.26 30.52 -5.71
N VAL A 199 -18.37 29.87 -4.97
CA VAL A 199 -17.07 30.46 -4.58
C VAL A 199 -16.14 30.58 -5.80
N SER A 200 -16.12 29.58 -6.68
CA SER A 200 -15.30 29.60 -7.90
C SER A 200 -15.78 30.68 -8.86
N LYS A 201 -17.10 30.83 -9.03
CA LYS A 201 -17.71 31.90 -9.81
C LYS A 201 -17.33 33.27 -9.24
N ALA A 202 -17.44 33.47 -7.93
CA ALA A 202 -17.09 34.74 -7.31
C ALA A 202 -15.64 35.13 -7.58
N LEU A 203 -14.69 34.19 -7.51
CA LEU A 203 -13.29 34.45 -7.84
C LEU A 203 -13.09 34.84 -9.31
N VAL A 204 -13.75 34.14 -10.24
CA VAL A 204 -13.69 34.49 -11.67
C VAL A 204 -14.31 35.86 -11.95
N ASP A 205 -15.46 36.15 -11.34
CA ASP A 205 -16.15 37.44 -11.49
C ASP A 205 -15.32 38.61 -10.91
N MET A 206 -14.48 38.37 -9.90
CA MET A 206 -13.53 39.36 -9.36
C MET A 206 -12.36 39.66 -10.30
N GLY A 207 -12.09 38.80 -11.28
CA GLY A 207 -10.98 38.95 -12.22
C GLY A 207 -9.90 37.86 -12.13
N CYS A 208 -10.12 36.78 -11.37
CA CYS A 208 -9.19 35.64 -11.43
C CYS A 208 -9.28 34.98 -12.81
N TYR A 209 -8.12 34.81 -13.47
CA TYR A 209 -8.07 34.20 -14.80
C TYR A 209 -8.24 32.68 -14.75
N GLU A 210 -7.82 32.05 -13.65
CA GLU A 210 -7.93 30.62 -13.38
C GLU A 210 -8.25 30.37 -11.90
N VAL A 211 -9.08 29.35 -11.63
CA VAL A 211 -9.45 28.88 -10.28
C VAL A 211 -9.03 27.43 -10.10
N SER A 212 -8.17 27.18 -9.12
CA SER A 212 -7.70 25.84 -8.74
C SER A 212 -8.58 25.22 -7.65
N LEU A 213 -9.16 24.05 -7.97
CA LEU A 213 -10.05 23.28 -7.10
C LEU A 213 -9.23 22.31 -6.24
N GLY A 214 -9.12 22.61 -4.94
CA GLY A 214 -8.23 21.92 -4.01
C GLY A 214 -8.89 20.84 -3.15
N ASP A 215 -8.48 19.58 -3.33
CA ASP A 215 -8.66 18.51 -2.34
C ASP A 215 -7.57 18.59 -1.27
N THR A 216 -7.70 19.58 -0.39
CA THR A 216 -6.68 19.99 0.59
C THR A 216 -6.34 18.91 1.63
N VAL A 217 -7.24 17.95 1.85
CA VAL A 217 -7.06 16.85 2.82
C VAL A 217 -6.80 15.51 2.14
N GLY A 218 -6.77 15.48 0.81
CA GLY A 218 -6.51 14.28 0.02
C GLY A 218 -7.52 13.16 0.28
N MET A 219 -8.80 13.50 0.47
CA MET A 219 -9.88 12.55 0.77
C MET A 219 -10.83 12.33 -0.41
N ALA A 220 -10.65 13.05 -1.51
CA ALA A 220 -11.54 12.93 -2.65
C ALA A 220 -11.38 11.57 -3.34
N ARG A 221 -12.51 11.07 -3.85
CA ARG A 221 -12.57 9.92 -4.74
C ARG A 221 -12.87 10.37 -6.17
N PRO A 222 -12.48 9.60 -7.20
CA PRO A 222 -12.58 10.05 -8.59
C PRO A 222 -13.98 10.49 -9.04
N TRP A 223 -15.04 9.84 -8.56
CA TRP A 223 -16.42 10.21 -8.90
C TRP A 223 -16.90 11.48 -8.20
N GLU A 224 -16.38 11.79 -7.01
CA GLU A 224 -16.69 13.04 -6.29
C GLU A 224 -15.98 14.23 -6.95
N VAL A 225 -14.76 14.02 -7.46
CA VAL A 225 -14.07 15.03 -8.29
C VAL A 225 -14.89 15.33 -9.54
N ARG A 226 -15.38 14.29 -10.22
CA ARG A 226 -16.27 14.47 -11.39
C ARG A 226 -17.54 15.24 -11.01
N GLU A 227 -18.19 14.88 -9.91
CA GLU A 227 -19.39 15.58 -9.40
C GLU A 227 -19.13 17.07 -9.19
N VAL A 228 -18.02 17.42 -8.53
CA VAL A 228 -17.63 18.83 -8.32
C VAL A 228 -17.37 19.55 -9.62
N VAL A 229 -16.57 18.98 -10.52
CA VAL A 229 -16.23 19.62 -11.80
C VAL A 229 -17.47 19.84 -12.67
N GLU A 230 -18.37 18.86 -12.76
CA GLU A 230 -19.60 18.98 -13.54
C GLU A 230 -20.58 20.00 -12.95
N GLU A 231 -20.62 20.19 -11.63
CA GLU A 231 -21.41 21.26 -11.02
C GLU A 231 -20.80 22.65 -11.29
N VAL A 232 -19.49 22.80 -11.12
CA VAL A 232 -18.79 24.09 -11.30
C VAL A 232 -18.88 24.58 -12.75
N LYS A 233 -18.79 23.66 -13.71
CA LYS A 233 -18.94 23.93 -15.15
C LYS A 233 -20.24 24.61 -15.57
N ARG A 234 -21.29 24.52 -14.74
CA ARG A 234 -22.57 25.15 -15.05
C ARG A 234 -22.49 26.67 -15.11
N GLU A 235 -21.52 27.26 -14.41
CA GLU A 235 -21.39 28.72 -14.30
C GLU A 235 -19.95 29.23 -14.52
N VAL A 236 -18.95 28.34 -14.53
CA VAL A 236 -17.55 28.68 -14.79
C VAL A 236 -17.05 27.85 -15.97
N ASP A 237 -16.44 28.52 -16.96
CA ASP A 237 -15.80 27.85 -18.08
C ASP A 237 -14.69 26.91 -17.58
N VAL A 238 -14.72 25.65 -18.03
CA VAL A 238 -13.75 24.62 -17.63
C VAL A 238 -12.30 25.00 -17.99
N SER A 239 -12.10 25.82 -19.02
CA SER A 239 -10.77 26.34 -19.40
C SER A 239 -10.16 27.26 -18.35
N LYS A 240 -10.97 27.80 -17.44
CA LYS A 240 -10.55 28.60 -16.29
C LYS A 240 -10.41 27.76 -15.01
N LEU A 241 -10.53 26.44 -15.08
CA LEU A 241 -10.44 25.55 -13.92
C LEU A 241 -9.13 24.76 -13.92
N ALA A 242 -8.55 24.63 -12.74
CA ALA A 242 -7.42 23.75 -12.45
C ALA A 242 -7.76 22.75 -11.34
N GLY A 243 -7.03 21.64 -11.28
CA GLY A 243 -7.16 20.65 -10.21
C GLY A 243 -5.93 20.64 -9.31
N HIS A 244 -6.13 20.62 -8.00
CA HIS A 244 -5.07 20.53 -6.99
C HIS A 244 -5.40 19.41 -6.00
N PHE A 245 -4.67 18.30 -6.09
CA PHE A 245 -5.01 17.07 -5.35
C PHE A 245 -3.86 16.65 -4.45
N HIS A 246 -4.18 16.43 -3.17
CA HIS A 246 -3.26 15.83 -2.21
C HIS A 246 -3.36 14.31 -2.24
N ASP A 247 -2.24 13.60 -2.08
CA ASP A 247 -2.18 12.13 -2.18
C ASP A 247 -2.25 11.43 -0.82
N THR A 248 -2.96 12.03 0.14
CA THR A 248 -3.04 11.57 1.53
C THR A 248 -3.57 10.14 1.67
N HIS A 249 -4.52 9.77 0.82
CA HIS A 249 -5.13 8.42 0.79
C HIS A 249 -4.78 7.63 -0.48
N GLY A 250 -3.76 8.04 -1.24
CA GLY A 250 -3.32 7.34 -2.46
C GLY A 250 -4.29 7.47 -3.65
N THR A 251 -5.18 8.46 -3.65
CA THR A 251 -6.21 8.65 -4.69
C THR A 251 -5.88 9.78 -5.66
N ALA A 252 -4.80 10.55 -5.47
CA ALA A 252 -4.61 11.79 -6.20
C ALA A 252 -4.39 11.58 -7.71
N ILE A 253 -3.63 10.56 -8.13
CA ILE A 253 -3.46 10.25 -9.56
C ILE A 253 -4.79 9.89 -10.21
N ALA A 254 -5.63 9.10 -9.54
CA ALA A 254 -6.96 8.76 -10.03
C ALA A 254 -7.87 10.01 -10.13
N ASN A 255 -7.73 10.93 -9.17
CA ASN A 255 -8.44 12.21 -9.17
C ASN A 255 -7.96 13.13 -10.31
N VAL A 256 -6.66 13.20 -10.57
CA VAL A 256 -6.06 13.91 -11.70
C VAL A 256 -6.64 13.39 -13.02
N LEU A 257 -6.63 12.07 -13.23
CA LEU A 257 -7.20 11.48 -14.45
C LEU A 257 -8.71 11.75 -14.58
N SER A 258 -9.45 11.75 -13.47
CA SER A 258 -10.88 12.10 -13.47
C SER A 258 -11.12 13.57 -13.82
N ALA A 259 -10.30 14.49 -13.31
CA ALA A 259 -10.34 15.91 -13.64
C ALA A 259 -10.03 16.15 -15.13
N LEU A 260 -8.99 15.51 -15.66
CA LEU A 260 -8.61 15.57 -17.08
C LEU A 260 -9.72 15.05 -17.99
N ALA A 261 -10.31 13.90 -17.65
CA ALA A 261 -11.46 13.34 -18.36
C ALA A 261 -12.68 14.28 -18.31
N SER A 262 -12.82 15.04 -17.22
CA SER A 262 -13.83 16.08 -17.04
C SER A 262 -13.42 17.42 -17.66
N GLY A 263 -12.42 17.48 -18.55
CA GLY A 263 -12.10 18.68 -19.32
C GLY A 263 -11.13 19.67 -18.66
N ILE A 264 -10.73 19.47 -17.41
CA ILE A 264 -9.66 20.29 -16.79
C ILE A 264 -8.36 20.04 -17.55
N ARG A 265 -7.55 21.08 -17.73
CA ARG A 265 -6.25 21.01 -18.44
C ARG A 265 -5.07 21.53 -17.64
N THR A 266 -5.30 22.11 -16.47
CA THR A 266 -4.24 22.56 -15.56
C THR A 266 -4.27 21.72 -14.29
N ILE A 267 -3.14 21.10 -13.94
CA ILE A 267 -3.01 20.26 -12.74
C ILE A 267 -1.87 20.80 -11.89
N ASP A 268 -2.16 21.11 -10.63
CA ASP A 268 -1.15 21.47 -9.64
C ASP A 268 -0.55 20.20 -9.04
N ALA A 269 0.77 20.13 -9.03
CA ALA A 269 1.51 19.06 -8.40
C ALA A 269 2.90 19.56 -7.94
N SER A 270 3.53 18.78 -7.08
CA SER A 270 4.70 19.18 -6.32
C SER A 270 5.85 18.20 -6.54
N VAL A 271 7.01 18.72 -6.92
CA VAL A 271 8.20 17.90 -7.20
C VAL A 271 8.56 17.04 -5.99
N GLY A 272 8.86 15.76 -6.21
CA GLY A 272 9.21 14.83 -5.14
C GLY A 272 8.12 14.64 -4.09
N GLY A 273 6.86 14.97 -4.41
CA GLY A 273 5.75 14.93 -3.45
C GLY A 273 5.96 15.85 -2.24
N LEU A 274 6.55 17.04 -2.45
CA LEU A 274 6.74 17.99 -1.35
C LEU A 274 5.41 18.54 -0.82
N GLY A 275 5.35 18.82 0.47
CA GLY A 275 4.18 19.39 1.15
C GLY A 275 3.53 18.46 2.17
N GLY A 276 2.43 18.94 2.73
CA GLY A 276 1.69 18.33 3.83
C GLY A 276 0.57 19.24 4.26
N CYS A 277 -0.51 18.71 4.83
CA CYS A 277 -1.60 19.53 5.35
C CYS A 277 -1.45 19.69 6.87
N PRO A 278 -1.30 20.91 7.42
CA PRO A 278 -1.14 21.12 8.87
C PRO A 278 -2.40 20.70 9.65
N TYR A 279 -3.55 20.67 8.97
CA TYR A 279 -4.85 20.27 9.54
C TYR A 279 -5.11 18.76 9.48
N SER A 280 -4.18 17.97 8.92
CA SER A 280 -4.28 16.50 8.87
C SER A 280 -2.94 15.86 9.24
N PRO A 281 -2.69 15.62 10.55
CA PRO A 281 -1.47 14.98 11.02
C PRO A 281 -1.22 13.64 10.32
N GLY A 282 -0.07 13.48 9.66
CA GLY A 282 0.29 12.26 8.92
C GLY A 282 -0.06 12.27 7.42
N ALA A 283 -0.61 13.36 6.88
CA ALA A 283 -0.89 13.49 5.46
C ALA A 283 0.39 13.57 4.61
N THR A 284 0.47 12.78 3.54
CA THR A 284 1.61 12.69 2.60
C THR A 284 1.82 13.94 1.73
N GLY A 285 0.86 14.87 1.70
CA GLY A 285 0.99 16.16 1.00
C GLY A 285 0.42 16.16 -0.43
N ASN A 286 1.00 17.03 -1.28
CA ASN A 286 0.62 17.20 -2.68
C ASN A 286 0.89 15.93 -3.51
N VAL A 287 0.15 15.75 -4.61
CA VAL A 287 0.52 14.75 -5.62
C VAL A 287 1.89 15.08 -6.24
N SER A 288 2.69 14.05 -6.43
CA SER A 288 4.03 14.14 -6.99
C SER A 288 4.00 14.51 -8.48
N THR A 289 4.82 15.48 -8.90
CA THR A 289 4.96 15.87 -10.31
C THR A 289 5.39 14.69 -11.18
N GLU A 290 6.37 13.92 -10.71
CA GLU A 290 6.92 12.75 -11.38
C GLU A 290 5.85 11.69 -11.61
N ASP A 291 4.97 11.50 -10.62
CA ASP A 291 3.92 10.48 -10.67
C ASP A 291 2.83 10.88 -11.66
N VAL A 292 2.50 12.17 -11.74
CA VAL A 292 1.59 12.70 -12.77
C VAL A 292 2.22 12.57 -14.16
N LEU A 293 3.47 13.00 -14.35
CA LEU A 293 4.17 12.90 -15.64
C LEU A 293 4.23 11.45 -16.13
N TYR A 294 4.54 10.51 -15.25
CA TYR A 294 4.56 9.08 -15.55
C TYR A 294 3.16 8.55 -15.90
N ALA A 295 2.12 8.88 -15.12
CA ALA A 295 0.76 8.43 -15.37
C ALA A 295 0.20 8.91 -16.72
N LEU A 296 0.70 10.04 -17.24
CA LEU A 296 0.29 10.58 -18.54
C LEU A 296 1.11 10.00 -19.71
N GLN A 297 2.19 9.25 -19.47
CA GLN A 297 2.96 8.63 -20.55
C GLN A 297 2.10 7.64 -21.35
N GLY A 298 2.09 7.80 -22.68
CA GLY A 298 1.28 6.96 -23.57
C GLY A 298 -0.22 7.27 -23.56
N SER A 299 -0.68 8.24 -22.77
CA SER A 299 -2.07 8.68 -22.77
C SER A 299 -2.38 9.67 -23.91
N GLU A 300 -3.66 10.03 -24.06
CA GLU A 300 -4.11 11.10 -24.98
C GLU A 300 -3.67 12.51 -24.54
N TYR A 301 -3.16 12.64 -23.30
CA TYR A 301 -2.70 13.90 -22.71
C TYR A 301 -1.17 14.03 -22.81
N GLN A 302 -0.68 15.23 -23.12
CA GLN A 302 0.74 15.53 -23.16
C GLN A 302 1.07 16.76 -22.34
N VAL A 303 2.16 16.70 -21.55
CA VAL A 303 2.65 17.84 -20.77
C VAL A 303 3.73 18.59 -21.54
N GLN A 304 3.40 19.79 -22.00
CA GLN A 304 4.34 20.67 -22.69
C GLN A 304 5.04 21.61 -21.70
N GLY A 305 6.35 21.71 -21.83
CA GLY A 305 7.23 22.60 -21.09
C GLY A 305 7.39 23.96 -21.75
N ALA A 306 8.11 24.85 -21.06
CA ALA A 306 8.28 26.25 -21.47
C ALA A 306 8.95 26.44 -22.85
N ASP A 307 9.80 25.51 -23.27
CA ASP A 307 10.50 25.53 -24.56
C ASP A 307 9.73 24.81 -25.69
N GLY A 308 8.47 24.42 -25.43
CA GLY A 308 7.63 23.69 -26.36
C GLY A 308 7.91 22.18 -26.41
N LYS A 309 8.90 21.67 -25.67
CA LYS A 309 9.18 20.23 -25.55
C LYS A 309 8.46 19.61 -24.36
N PRO A 310 8.32 18.28 -24.27
CA PRO A 310 7.80 17.65 -23.06
C PRO A 310 8.64 17.98 -21.83
N VAL A 311 8.00 18.13 -20.67
CA VAL A 311 8.71 18.25 -19.39
C VAL A 311 9.56 17.00 -19.17
N ASP A 312 10.82 17.18 -18.81
CA ASP A 312 11.80 16.10 -18.65
C ASP A 312 11.54 15.35 -17.34
N LEU A 313 11.03 14.11 -17.45
CA LEU A 313 10.72 13.26 -16.30
C LEU A 313 11.99 12.87 -15.54
N ASP A 314 13.08 12.55 -16.22
CA ASP A 314 14.33 12.12 -15.57
C ASP A 314 14.95 13.29 -14.80
N ALA A 315 14.96 14.49 -15.40
CA ALA A 315 15.37 15.69 -14.69
C ALA A 315 14.46 16.00 -13.48
N MET A 316 13.14 15.81 -13.62
CA MET A 316 12.20 16.03 -12.50
C MET A 316 12.47 15.06 -11.34
N ILE A 317 12.76 13.79 -11.63
CA ILE A 317 13.14 12.79 -10.65
C ILE A 317 14.42 13.21 -9.91
N ASP A 318 15.45 13.63 -10.65
CA ASP A 318 16.71 14.09 -10.05
C ASP A 318 16.50 15.29 -9.12
N ILE A 319 15.63 16.23 -9.51
CA ILE A 319 15.27 17.39 -8.69
C ILE A 319 14.53 16.95 -7.42
N GLY A 320 13.55 16.05 -7.56
CA GLY A 320 12.78 15.50 -6.44
C GLY A 320 13.64 14.75 -5.44
N VAL A 321 14.60 13.95 -5.92
CA VAL A 321 15.59 13.26 -5.07
C VAL A 321 16.51 14.26 -4.38
N TRP A 322 17.03 15.25 -5.12
CA TRP A 322 17.92 16.27 -4.56
C TRP A 322 17.25 17.09 -3.45
N ILE A 323 16.06 17.65 -3.70
CA ILE A 323 15.41 18.54 -2.73
C ILE A 323 14.99 17.78 -1.47
N ASN A 324 14.46 16.57 -1.60
CA ASN A 324 14.13 15.73 -0.43
C ASN A 324 15.39 15.36 0.35
N GLY A 325 16.51 15.09 -0.34
CA GLY A 325 17.82 14.90 0.28
C GLY A 325 18.31 16.12 1.07
N VAL A 326 18.14 17.34 0.54
CA VAL A 326 18.45 18.59 1.26
C VAL A 326 17.57 18.76 2.50
N LEU A 327 16.32 18.32 2.44
CA LEU A 327 15.38 18.33 3.57
C LEU A 327 15.59 17.17 4.55
N GLY A 328 16.54 16.26 4.29
CA GLY A 328 16.82 15.10 5.13
C GLY A 328 15.70 14.06 5.13
N ARG A 329 14.88 14.00 4.07
CA ARG A 329 13.76 13.06 3.95
C ARG A 329 13.79 12.30 2.62
N GLU A 330 12.94 11.29 2.53
CA GLU A 330 12.76 10.52 1.30
C GLU A 330 11.74 11.22 0.39
N THR A 331 11.91 11.06 -0.93
CA THR A 331 10.94 11.57 -1.90
C THR A 331 9.57 10.90 -1.72
N GLY A 332 8.51 11.70 -1.81
CA GLY A 332 7.13 11.24 -1.83
C GLY A 332 6.70 10.65 -3.17
N SER A 333 7.47 10.89 -4.24
CA SER A 333 7.23 10.29 -5.56
C SER A 333 7.36 8.76 -5.52
N LYS A 334 6.41 8.06 -6.12
CA LYS A 334 6.49 6.61 -6.35
C LYS A 334 7.35 6.25 -7.56
N VAL A 335 7.51 7.16 -8.51
CA VAL A 335 8.29 6.98 -9.74
C VAL A 335 9.79 7.18 -9.52
N ALA A 336 10.18 8.21 -8.76
CA ALA A 336 11.58 8.58 -8.56
C ALA A 336 12.48 7.42 -8.06
N PRO A 337 12.07 6.58 -7.08
CA PRO A 337 12.87 5.45 -6.62
C PRO A 337 13.05 4.33 -7.66
N VAL A 338 12.19 4.26 -8.68
CA VAL A 338 12.18 3.20 -9.71
C VAL A 338 13.05 3.57 -10.91
N ILE A 339 13.17 4.86 -11.21
CA ILE A 339 13.81 5.38 -12.44
C ILE A 339 15.18 6.03 -12.15
N ALA A 340 15.40 6.64 -10.98
CA ALA A 340 16.68 7.29 -10.67
C ALA A 340 17.87 6.30 -10.68
N PRO A 341 18.96 6.57 -11.44
CA PRO A 341 20.22 5.86 -11.25
C PRO A 341 20.84 6.26 -9.91
N PHE A 342 21.32 5.29 -9.14
CA PHE A 342 22.07 5.50 -7.90
C PHE A 342 23.17 6.57 -8.10
N SER A 343 23.05 7.72 -7.44
CA SER A 343 24.17 8.63 -7.17
C SER A 343 24.65 8.42 -5.73
N PRO A 344 25.90 7.93 -5.52
CA PRO A 344 26.43 7.73 -4.19
C PRO A 344 26.98 9.05 -3.63
N THR A 345 26.49 9.42 -2.44
CA THR A 345 27.13 10.24 -1.39
C THR A 345 27.42 11.72 -1.66
N GLY A 346 27.07 12.54 -0.66
CA GLY A 346 27.52 13.93 -0.55
C GLY A 346 29.03 14.02 -0.39
N TYR A 347 29.67 14.67 -1.36
CA TYR A 347 30.87 15.48 -1.19
C TYR A 347 30.75 16.65 -2.17
N HIS A 348 30.88 17.87 -1.66
CA HIS A 348 31.00 19.08 -2.48
C HIS A 348 32.23 18.98 -3.38
N VAL A 349 32.05 19.06 -4.70
CA VAL A 349 33.11 19.56 -5.61
C VAL A 349 32.46 20.42 -6.69
N PHE A 350 32.85 21.68 -6.71
CA PHE A 350 32.62 22.63 -7.79
C PHE A 350 33.03 22.03 -9.14
N ARG A 351 32.16 22.12 -10.16
CA ARG A 351 32.63 22.17 -11.56
C ARG A 351 31.95 23.29 -12.32
N SER A 352 32.81 24.21 -12.75
CA SER A 352 32.59 25.32 -13.67
C SER A 352 32.02 24.87 -15.03
N PRO A 353 31.25 25.73 -15.74
CA PRO A 353 30.57 25.38 -16.98
C PRO A 353 31.45 25.66 -18.20
N ALA A 354 31.82 24.62 -18.97
CA ALA A 354 32.21 24.75 -20.37
C ALA A 354 32.18 23.39 -21.07
N ALA A 355 31.87 23.42 -22.37
CA ALA A 355 31.76 22.30 -23.32
C ALA A 355 30.42 21.53 -23.33
N ALA A 356 29.34 22.25 -23.62
CA ALA A 356 28.25 21.69 -24.42
C ALA A 356 28.75 21.45 -25.85
N ARG A 357 28.81 20.19 -26.30
CA ARG A 357 28.68 19.82 -27.72
C ARG A 357 27.97 18.48 -27.86
N ASP A 358 26.70 18.60 -28.23
CA ASP A 358 26.05 17.85 -29.30
C ASP A 358 26.16 16.32 -29.31
N LEU A 359 25.14 15.65 -28.75
CA LEU A 359 24.78 14.27 -29.11
C LEU A 359 23.25 14.09 -29.02
N SER A 360 22.54 14.52 -30.05
CA SER A 360 21.26 13.89 -30.41
C SER A 360 21.54 12.50 -31.01
N PRO A 361 20.95 11.39 -30.55
CA PRO A 361 21.08 10.12 -31.25
C PRO A 361 20.10 10.10 -32.43
N SER A 362 20.62 10.45 -33.60
CA SER A 362 19.97 10.10 -34.88
C SER A 362 20.09 8.58 -35.14
N PRO A 363 19.10 7.96 -35.81
CA PRO A 363 19.07 6.53 -36.04
C PRO A 363 20.03 6.14 -37.17
N LYS A 364 21.31 5.93 -36.83
CA LYS A 364 22.27 5.33 -37.78
C LYS A 364 22.36 3.82 -37.59
N ARG A 365 21.81 3.13 -38.58
CA ARG A 365 22.02 1.72 -38.91
C ARG A 365 23.51 1.34 -38.77
N LEU A 366 23.79 0.29 -38.00
CA LEU A 366 25.05 -0.47 -38.11
C LEU A 366 25.03 -1.25 -39.44
N ARG A 367 25.44 -0.61 -40.53
CA ARG A 367 25.92 -1.30 -41.73
C ARG A 367 27.44 -1.22 -41.78
N GLY A 368 28.06 -2.40 -41.70
CA GLY A 368 29.36 -2.70 -42.26
C GLY A 368 30.55 -2.42 -41.35
N HIS A 369 30.98 -3.40 -40.55
CA HIS A 369 32.37 -3.58 -40.11
C HIS A 369 32.67 -5.09 -40.10
N ARG A 370 33.59 -5.53 -40.97
CA ARG A 370 34.05 -6.92 -41.11
C ARG A 370 35.12 -7.20 -40.04
N GLY A 371 34.80 -8.00 -39.02
CA GLY A 371 35.81 -8.43 -38.01
C GLY A 371 35.27 -9.05 -36.71
N GLY A 372 34.11 -9.69 -36.72
CA GLY A 372 33.43 -10.20 -35.51
C GLY A 372 33.64 -11.67 -35.19
N ILE A 373 33.66 -12.01 -33.89
CA ILE A 373 33.60 -13.38 -33.35
C ILE A 373 32.29 -14.03 -33.80
N ARG A 374 32.37 -15.26 -34.34
CA ARG A 374 31.21 -16.07 -34.74
C ARG A 374 30.91 -17.10 -33.66
N ILE A 375 29.67 -17.15 -33.19
CA ILE A 375 29.15 -18.25 -32.37
C ILE A 375 28.38 -19.15 -33.33
N ALA A 376 28.77 -20.41 -33.43
CA ALA A 376 28.07 -21.41 -34.22
C ALA A 376 27.23 -22.28 -33.28
N ILE A 377 25.94 -22.37 -33.57
CA ILE A 377 25.05 -23.36 -32.96
C ILE A 377 25.16 -24.62 -33.81
N ALA A 378 25.71 -25.70 -33.27
CA ALA A 378 25.77 -26.98 -33.97
C ALA A 378 24.66 -27.89 -33.45
N VAL A 379 23.68 -28.16 -34.31
CA VAL A 379 22.59 -29.09 -34.06
C VAL A 379 23.01 -30.46 -34.61
N ARG A 380 23.24 -31.47 -33.76
CA ARG A 380 23.42 -32.85 -34.22
C ARG A 380 22.10 -33.59 -34.17
N THR A 381 21.49 -33.82 -35.33
CA THR A 381 20.35 -34.73 -35.47
C THR A 381 20.82 -36.15 -35.15
N CYS A 382 20.21 -36.80 -34.15
CA CYS A 382 20.43 -38.22 -33.89
C CYS A 382 19.80 -39.05 -35.01
N THR A 383 20.54 -39.31 -36.08
CA THR A 383 20.19 -40.37 -37.04
C THR A 383 20.59 -41.72 -36.44
N GLU A 384 19.67 -42.67 -36.40
CA GLU A 384 19.94 -44.05 -35.98
C GLU A 384 21.16 -44.61 -36.74
N GLY A 385 22.20 -45.06 -36.00
CA GLY A 385 23.24 -45.93 -36.57
C GLY A 385 24.68 -45.41 -36.66
N THR A 386 25.10 -44.34 -35.99
CA THR A 386 26.55 -44.04 -35.93
C THR A 386 27.25 -44.89 -34.87
N LYS A 387 27.96 -45.92 -35.34
CA LYS A 387 28.83 -46.83 -34.59
C LYS A 387 29.70 -46.08 -33.56
N GLU A 388 29.66 -46.57 -32.32
CA GLU A 388 30.64 -46.32 -31.26
C GLU A 388 32.06 -46.56 -31.81
N GLY A 389 32.82 -45.49 -32.08
CA GLY A 389 34.12 -45.69 -32.74
C GLY A 389 35.02 -44.48 -32.90
N SER A 390 34.76 -43.34 -32.24
CA SER A 390 35.74 -42.24 -32.20
C SER A 390 36.12 -41.98 -30.75
N ARG A 391 37.38 -42.27 -30.40
CA ARG A 391 38.03 -41.96 -29.11
C ARG A 391 37.62 -40.57 -28.63
N ARG A 392 36.68 -40.49 -27.69
CA ARG A 392 36.42 -39.26 -26.92
C ARG A 392 37.58 -39.07 -25.96
N MET A 393 38.27 -37.92 -26.03
CA MET A 393 39.16 -37.51 -24.96
C MET A 393 38.33 -37.37 -23.69
N THR A 394 38.57 -38.21 -22.68
CA THR A 394 38.02 -38.11 -21.34
C THR A 394 38.54 -36.84 -20.69
N THR A 395 37.91 -35.71 -21.00
CA THR A 395 38.23 -34.43 -20.36
C THR A 395 37.61 -34.47 -18.97
N VAL A 396 38.45 -34.54 -17.94
CA VAL A 396 38.03 -34.67 -16.54
C VAL A 396 37.51 -33.30 -16.07
N TRP A 397 36.20 -33.12 -16.00
CA TRP A 397 35.59 -31.95 -15.34
C TRP A 397 35.14 -32.33 -13.94
N LYS A 398 35.04 -31.33 -13.04
CA LYS A 398 34.62 -31.55 -11.65
C LYS A 398 33.18 -31.06 -11.47
N LYS A 399 32.29 -31.93 -10.96
CA LYS A 399 30.95 -31.60 -10.46
C LYS A 399 31.01 -31.35 -8.96
N GLU A 400 30.41 -30.26 -8.50
CA GLU A 400 30.19 -30.00 -7.08
C GLU A 400 28.73 -29.59 -6.86
N THR A 401 28.08 -30.16 -5.85
CA THR A 401 26.71 -29.80 -5.48
C THR A 401 26.72 -29.01 -4.18
N TYR A 402 25.94 -27.93 -4.16
CA TYR A 402 25.77 -27.05 -3.03
C TYR A 402 24.30 -26.88 -2.69
N VAL A 403 24.03 -26.52 -1.44
CA VAL A 403 22.74 -26.05 -0.99
C VAL A 403 22.84 -24.53 -0.82
N PHE A 404 22.00 -23.81 -1.57
CA PHE A 404 21.79 -22.39 -1.39
C PHE A 404 20.62 -22.17 -0.44
N ASP A 405 20.91 -21.50 0.67
CA ASP A 405 19.95 -21.10 1.67
C ASP A 405 19.71 -19.57 1.58
N PRO A 406 18.58 -19.14 1.01
CA PRO A 406 18.30 -17.73 0.76
C PRO A 406 17.76 -16.98 2.00
N ARG A 407 17.76 -17.60 3.19
CA ARG A 407 17.25 -16.94 4.40
C ARG A 407 18.15 -15.75 4.79
N PRO A 408 17.57 -14.65 5.32
CA PRO A 408 16.16 -14.48 5.73
C PRO A 408 15.20 -14.06 4.60
N TYR A 409 15.66 -13.94 3.36
CA TYR A 409 14.89 -13.35 2.26
C TYR A 409 13.83 -14.28 1.66
N TYR A 410 14.03 -15.59 1.78
CA TYR A 410 13.12 -16.60 1.24
C TYR A 410 13.18 -17.90 2.06
N PRO A 411 12.07 -18.64 2.26
CA PRO A 411 12.03 -19.74 3.21
C PRO A 411 12.49 -21.10 2.65
N MET A 412 12.49 -21.28 1.33
CA MET A 412 12.82 -22.56 0.69
C MET A 412 14.26 -22.57 0.20
N ARG A 413 14.98 -23.67 0.46
CA ARG A 413 16.36 -23.89 0.03
C ARG A 413 16.40 -24.50 -1.36
N VAL A 414 17.51 -24.35 -2.08
CA VAL A 414 17.67 -25.01 -3.38
C VAL A 414 19.03 -25.69 -3.54
N SER A 415 19.01 -26.80 -4.26
CA SER A 415 20.22 -27.48 -4.72
C SER A 415 20.76 -26.78 -5.97
N VAL A 416 22.06 -26.49 -5.98
CA VAL A 416 22.76 -25.90 -7.13
C VAL A 416 23.99 -26.72 -7.47
N GLY A 417 24.19 -26.99 -8.75
CA GLY A 417 25.36 -27.69 -9.29
C GLY A 417 26.38 -26.69 -9.83
N ARG A 418 27.67 -26.95 -9.60
CA ARG A 418 28.81 -26.22 -10.15
C ARG A 418 29.67 -27.18 -10.97
N TYR A 419 30.07 -26.75 -12.15
CA TYR A 419 30.92 -27.51 -13.07
C TYR A 419 32.16 -26.68 -13.42
N THR A 420 33.36 -27.21 -13.13
CA THR A 420 34.64 -26.51 -13.29
C THR A 420 35.70 -27.36 -14.02
N PHE A 421 36.65 -26.68 -14.67
CA PHE A 421 37.80 -27.30 -15.35
C PHE A 421 39.03 -27.43 -14.42
N PRO A 422 39.85 -28.49 -14.55
CA PRO A 422 41.14 -28.59 -13.85
C PRO A 422 42.15 -27.50 -14.28
N ASP A 423 42.15 -27.15 -15.59
CA ASP A 423 43.09 -26.20 -16.21
C ASP A 423 42.38 -24.90 -16.69
N GLY A 424 41.28 -24.51 -16.02
CA GLY A 424 40.45 -23.37 -16.43
C GLY A 424 41.22 -22.05 -16.49
N PRO A 425 40.76 -21.05 -17.29
CA PRO A 425 41.44 -19.76 -17.35
C PRO A 425 41.57 -19.12 -15.95
N GLY A 426 42.69 -18.41 -15.73
CA GLY A 426 42.91 -17.63 -14.51
C GLY A 426 41.73 -16.69 -14.19
N GLU A 427 41.65 -16.21 -12.94
CA GLU A 427 40.44 -15.69 -12.30
C GLU A 427 39.62 -14.63 -13.09
N GLU A 428 40.20 -13.92 -14.07
CA GLU A 428 39.61 -12.76 -14.77
C GLU A 428 39.24 -12.97 -16.26
N GLU A 429 39.49 -14.14 -16.88
CA GLU A 429 39.19 -14.35 -18.31
C GLU A 429 38.12 -15.44 -18.56
N GLY A 430 36.82 -15.10 -18.60
CA GLY A 430 35.79 -16.01 -19.13
C GLY A 430 34.33 -15.69 -18.78
N HIS A 431 33.38 -16.40 -19.40
CA HIS A 431 31.94 -16.31 -19.10
C HIS A 431 31.53 -17.32 -18.02
N THR A 432 30.59 -16.93 -17.16
CA THR A 432 29.93 -17.81 -16.19
C THR A 432 28.52 -18.09 -16.67
N LEU A 433 28.19 -19.37 -16.88
CA LEU A 433 26.88 -19.77 -17.39
C LEU A 433 25.97 -20.17 -16.24
N VAL A 434 24.70 -19.78 -16.27
CA VAL A 434 23.68 -20.13 -15.29
C VAL A 434 22.51 -20.83 -15.99
N PHE A 435 22.32 -22.10 -15.69
CA PHE A 435 21.30 -22.97 -16.27
C PHE A 435 20.06 -23.07 -15.38
N ALA A 436 18.88 -22.91 -16.00
CA ALA A 436 17.57 -23.09 -15.38
C ALA A 436 16.76 -24.15 -16.15
N HIS A 437 16.26 -25.17 -15.45
CA HIS A 437 15.56 -26.31 -16.08
C HIS A 437 14.05 -26.05 -16.23
N GLY A 438 13.39 -26.87 -17.04
CA GLY A 438 11.93 -26.81 -17.25
C GLY A 438 11.13 -27.52 -16.15
N THR A 439 9.80 -27.33 -16.18
CA THR A 439 8.85 -28.04 -15.31
C THR A 439 8.89 -29.54 -15.56
N GLY A 440 8.88 -30.34 -14.49
CA GLY A 440 8.98 -31.80 -14.53
C GLY A 440 10.40 -32.34 -14.68
N PHE A 441 11.44 -31.49 -14.69
CA PHE A 441 12.84 -31.88 -14.88
C PHE A 441 13.72 -31.48 -13.69
N THR A 442 14.97 -31.96 -13.68
CA THR A 442 16.00 -31.55 -12.70
C THR A 442 17.15 -30.81 -13.38
N LYS A 443 17.98 -30.08 -12.61
CA LYS A 443 19.17 -29.40 -13.13
C LYS A 443 20.13 -30.32 -13.89
N GLU A 444 20.25 -31.59 -13.51
CA GLU A 444 21.13 -32.58 -14.14
C GLU A 444 20.71 -32.94 -15.57
N SER A 445 19.48 -32.62 -15.97
CA SER A 445 19.02 -32.83 -17.34
C SER A 445 19.84 -32.02 -18.36
N TRP A 446 20.59 -31.02 -17.90
CA TRP A 446 21.56 -30.26 -18.70
C TRP A 446 22.95 -30.90 -18.81
N GLU A 447 23.28 -31.93 -18.03
CA GLU A 447 24.64 -32.50 -17.98
C GLU A 447 25.16 -32.95 -19.33
N PRO A 448 24.40 -33.65 -20.18
CA PRO A 448 24.87 -34.02 -21.52
C PRO A 448 25.20 -32.79 -22.38
N THR A 449 24.42 -31.71 -22.25
CA THR A 449 24.71 -30.43 -22.92
C THR A 449 25.95 -29.78 -22.33
N ILE A 450 26.10 -29.78 -21.01
CA ILE A 450 27.28 -29.26 -20.31
C ILE A 450 28.53 -30.03 -20.74
N GLU A 451 28.51 -31.36 -20.74
CA GLU A 451 29.62 -32.20 -21.22
C GLU A 451 30.03 -31.86 -22.66
N ASP A 452 29.07 -31.73 -23.57
CA ASP A 452 29.33 -31.41 -24.96
C ASP A 452 29.88 -29.97 -25.10
N LEU A 453 29.39 -29.01 -24.29
CA LEU A 453 29.95 -27.65 -24.19
C LEU A 453 31.39 -27.64 -23.65
N LEU A 454 31.67 -28.46 -22.64
CA LEU A 454 32.99 -28.58 -22.03
C LEU A 454 34.00 -29.22 -23.00
N GLN A 455 33.58 -30.21 -23.81
CA GLN A 455 34.42 -30.82 -24.86
C GLN A 455 34.79 -29.81 -25.96
N VAL A 456 33.86 -28.93 -26.29
CA VAL A 456 34.01 -27.94 -27.35
C VAL A 456 34.81 -26.70 -26.91
N GLY A 457 34.55 -26.20 -25.69
CA GLY A 457 35.13 -24.96 -25.19
C GLY A 457 36.64 -24.98 -24.93
N HIS A 458 37.28 -26.16 -25.03
CA HIS A 458 38.73 -26.33 -24.81
C HIS A 458 39.59 -26.13 -26.07
N GLY A 459 38.97 -25.87 -27.23
CA GLY A 459 39.65 -25.58 -28.48
C GLY A 459 40.20 -24.14 -28.53
N ARG A 460 41.51 -24.01 -28.71
CA ARG A 460 42.23 -22.73 -28.89
C ARG A 460 41.52 -21.88 -29.98
N GLU A 461 41.20 -20.63 -29.63
CA GLU A 461 40.67 -19.53 -30.49
C GLU A 461 39.20 -19.09 -30.30
N GLY A 462 38.46 -19.62 -29.31
CA GLY A 462 37.11 -19.14 -28.93
C GLY A 462 36.99 -18.70 -27.46
N GLY A 463 36.08 -17.76 -27.15
CA GLY A 463 35.90 -17.18 -25.80
C GLY A 463 35.77 -18.21 -24.67
N LYS A 464 36.48 -17.99 -23.56
CA LYS A 464 36.66 -19.02 -22.52
C LYS A 464 35.44 -19.14 -21.60
N VAL A 465 34.94 -20.34 -21.36
CA VAL A 465 33.97 -20.63 -20.28
C VAL A 465 34.75 -20.79 -18.99
N LYS A 466 34.41 -20.02 -17.95
CA LYS A 466 35.08 -20.09 -16.64
C LYS A 466 34.52 -21.23 -15.81
N GLU A 467 33.21 -21.21 -15.63
CA GLU A 467 32.46 -22.18 -14.84
C GLU A 467 31.00 -22.18 -15.26
N ILE A 468 30.29 -23.25 -14.91
CA ILE A 468 28.88 -23.41 -15.18
C ILE A 468 28.16 -23.70 -13.86
N TRP A 469 27.03 -23.02 -13.66
CA TRP A 469 26.11 -23.23 -12.55
C TRP A 469 24.76 -23.70 -13.07
N SER A 470 24.14 -24.66 -12.40
CA SER A 470 22.79 -25.14 -12.70
C SER A 470 21.92 -25.07 -11.44
N VAL A 471 20.75 -24.47 -11.52
CA VAL A 471 19.91 -24.16 -10.35
C VAL A 471 18.61 -24.94 -10.41
N ASP A 472 18.29 -25.72 -9.37
CA ASP A 472 16.98 -26.37 -9.27
C ASP A 472 15.87 -25.38 -8.94
N ALA A 473 14.66 -25.64 -9.45
CA ALA A 473 13.43 -25.05 -8.92
C ALA A 473 13.11 -25.66 -7.56
N GLN A 474 12.48 -24.88 -6.68
CA GLN A 474 12.26 -25.25 -5.28
C GLN A 474 11.39 -26.50 -5.09
N ASN A 475 10.49 -26.74 -6.03
CA ASN A 475 9.61 -27.90 -6.09
C ASN A 475 10.08 -28.97 -7.10
N HIS A 476 11.36 -28.96 -7.50
CA HIS A 476 11.96 -29.95 -8.39
C HIS A 476 13.31 -30.47 -7.87
N GLY A 477 13.77 -31.59 -8.44
CA GLY A 477 15.05 -32.19 -8.12
C GLY A 477 15.23 -32.45 -6.63
N ASP A 478 16.47 -32.29 -6.15
CA ASP A 478 16.82 -32.47 -4.74
C ASP A 478 16.23 -31.37 -3.85
N SER A 479 15.81 -30.25 -4.43
CA SER A 479 15.23 -29.15 -3.67
C SER A 479 13.89 -29.53 -3.05
N VAL A 480 13.14 -30.47 -3.63
CA VAL A 480 11.85 -30.92 -3.08
C VAL A 480 12.02 -31.52 -1.71
N GLU A 481 13.01 -32.38 -1.53
CA GLU A 481 13.23 -33.11 -0.27
C GLU A 481 13.54 -32.14 0.88
N MET A 482 14.27 -31.05 0.58
CA MET A 482 14.55 -29.99 1.54
C MET A 482 13.33 -29.11 1.87
N ASN A 483 12.32 -29.08 0.98
CA ASN A 483 11.19 -28.15 1.06
C ASN A 483 9.83 -28.85 1.22
N GLU A 484 9.79 -30.18 1.40
CA GLU A 484 8.58 -30.99 1.27
C GLU A 484 7.44 -30.50 2.16
N GLU A 485 7.72 -30.22 3.42
CA GLU A 485 6.73 -29.72 4.38
C GLU A 485 6.20 -28.32 4.01
N ILE A 486 7.06 -27.45 3.50
CA ILE A 486 6.69 -26.08 3.10
C ILE A 486 5.81 -26.14 1.83
N LEU A 487 6.17 -27.00 0.88
CA LEU A 487 5.43 -27.20 -0.37
C LEU A 487 4.03 -27.76 -0.08
N LYS A 488 3.90 -28.76 0.80
CA LYS A 488 2.60 -29.33 1.22
C LYS A 488 1.67 -28.32 1.88
N ARG A 489 2.19 -27.33 2.61
CA ARG A 489 1.36 -26.34 3.33
C ARG A 489 1.03 -25.11 2.50
N SER A 490 2.02 -24.57 1.79
CA SER A 490 1.90 -23.22 1.17
C SER A 490 1.78 -23.24 -0.36
N HIS A 491 2.13 -24.35 -1.02
CA HIS A 491 2.18 -24.44 -2.48
C HIS A 491 1.59 -25.77 -2.99
N ALA A 492 0.64 -26.35 -2.25
CA ALA A 492 -0.02 -27.60 -2.62
C ALA A 492 -0.86 -27.45 -3.91
N GLU A 493 -1.50 -26.29 -4.07
CA GLU A 493 -2.41 -26.06 -5.20
C GLU A 493 -1.74 -25.33 -6.37
N VAL A 494 -0.91 -24.32 -6.09
CA VAL A 494 -0.25 -23.48 -7.10
C VAL A 494 1.18 -23.19 -6.68
N PHE A 495 2.12 -23.34 -7.62
CA PHE A 495 3.52 -22.94 -7.48
C PHE A 495 3.85 -21.88 -8.54
N GLY A 496 4.09 -20.64 -8.12
CA GLY A 496 4.33 -19.53 -9.04
C GLY A 496 5.72 -19.57 -9.68
N TRP A 497 5.82 -19.38 -10.99
CA TRP A 497 7.11 -19.41 -11.70
C TRP A 497 8.03 -18.25 -11.29
N GLU A 498 7.45 -17.16 -10.82
CA GLU A 498 8.20 -16.04 -10.22
C GLU A 498 9.03 -16.48 -9.02
N GLU A 499 8.63 -17.53 -8.31
CA GLU A 499 9.40 -18.06 -7.19
C GLU A 499 10.71 -18.67 -7.68
N TYR A 500 10.68 -19.36 -8.83
CA TYR A 500 11.91 -19.87 -9.44
C TYR A 500 12.78 -18.73 -10.00
N GLY A 501 12.18 -17.70 -10.60
CA GLY A 501 12.92 -16.49 -10.97
C GLY A 501 13.57 -15.79 -9.76
N ARG A 502 12.87 -15.73 -8.63
CA ARG A 502 13.34 -15.11 -7.38
C ARG A 502 14.55 -15.85 -6.83
N ILE A 503 14.54 -17.19 -6.81
CA ILE A 503 15.68 -17.94 -6.27
C ILE A 503 16.93 -17.81 -7.15
N ILE A 504 16.77 -17.81 -8.48
CA ILE A 504 17.88 -17.54 -9.41
C ILE A 504 18.45 -16.15 -9.14
N HIS A 505 17.59 -15.15 -8.95
CA HIS A 505 18.00 -13.78 -8.60
C HIS A 505 18.76 -13.72 -7.27
N LEU A 506 18.22 -14.33 -6.21
CA LEU A 506 18.86 -14.34 -4.88
C LEU A 506 20.20 -15.08 -4.90
N PHE A 507 20.30 -16.18 -5.64
CA PHE A 507 21.53 -16.93 -5.82
C PHE A 507 22.61 -16.09 -6.52
N VAL A 508 22.28 -15.49 -7.67
CA VAL A 508 23.23 -14.68 -8.45
C VAL A 508 23.60 -13.37 -7.74
N SER A 509 22.67 -12.79 -6.97
CA SER A 509 22.94 -11.61 -6.14
C SER A 509 23.61 -11.93 -4.80
N GLN A 510 23.86 -13.21 -4.51
CA GLN A 510 24.47 -13.71 -3.26
C GLN A 510 23.69 -13.30 -2.01
N ALA A 511 22.37 -13.18 -2.12
CA ALA A 511 21.46 -12.88 -1.02
C ALA A 511 21.07 -14.16 -0.27
N GLY A 512 22.05 -14.77 0.40
CA GLY A 512 21.89 -16.02 1.15
C GLY A 512 23.26 -16.65 1.49
N SER A 513 23.23 -17.86 2.04
CA SER A 513 24.44 -18.66 2.30
C SER A 513 24.51 -19.87 1.38
N LEU A 514 25.70 -20.19 0.89
CA LEU A 514 25.97 -21.37 0.08
C LEU A 514 26.80 -22.36 0.91
N THR A 515 26.36 -23.61 1.00
CA THR A 515 27.08 -24.69 1.72
C THR A 515 27.29 -25.88 0.80
N SER A 516 28.49 -26.45 0.79
CA SER A 516 28.74 -27.68 0.02
C SER A 516 27.94 -28.86 0.58
N SER A 517 27.83 -29.94 -0.19
CA SER A 517 27.27 -31.21 0.28
C SER A 517 27.96 -31.77 1.54
N ALA A 518 29.22 -31.39 1.79
CA ALA A 518 29.97 -31.73 3.01
C ALA A 518 29.73 -30.74 4.18
N GLY A 519 28.80 -29.79 4.05
CA GLY A 519 28.48 -28.80 5.09
C GLY A 519 29.45 -27.63 5.20
N VAL A 520 30.35 -27.45 4.24
CA VAL A 520 31.36 -26.38 4.27
C VAL A 520 30.79 -25.08 3.70
N PRO A 521 30.74 -23.97 4.46
CA PRO A 521 30.34 -22.67 3.95
C PRO A 521 31.26 -22.22 2.81
N THR A 522 30.66 -21.88 1.66
CA THR A 522 31.37 -21.47 0.46
C THR A 522 30.89 -20.08 0.03
N LYS A 523 31.80 -19.23 -0.45
CA LYS A 523 31.47 -17.93 -1.05
C LYS A 523 31.78 -17.98 -2.54
N VAL A 524 30.88 -17.44 -3.34
CA VAL A 524 31.02 -17.35 -4.81
C VAL A 524 30.70 -15.92 -5.19
N ASP A 525 31.61 -15.24 -5.89
CA ASP A 525 31.40 -13.85 -6.30
C ASP A 525 30.98 -13.74 -7.78
N PHE A 526 29.71 -13.45 -8.01
CA PHE A 526 29.16 -13.16 -9.34
C PHE A 526 29.27 -11.69 -9.76
N SER A 527 29.70 -10.78 -8.88
CA SER A 527 29.66 -9.32 -9.14
C SER A 527 30.53 -8.88 -10.32
N ARG A 528 31.62 -9.62 -10.58
CA ARG A 528 32.55 -9.42 -11.70
C ARG A 528 32.34 -10.40 -12.85
N ALA A 529 31.43 -11.37 -12.70
CA ALA A 529 31.22 -12.41 -13.69
C ALA A 529 30.47 -11.88 -14.92
N ARG A 530 30.88 -12.34 -16.10
CA ARG A 530 30.11 -12.14 -17.34
C ARG A 530 29.04 -13.23 -17.42
N LEU A 531 27.86 -12.92 -16.91
CA LEU A 531 26.79 -13.89 -16.73
C LEU A 531 26.04 -14.17 -18.03
N VAL A 532 25.90 -15.46 -18.37
CA VAL A 532 25.06 -15.94 -19.48
C VAL A 532 23.98 -16.84 -18.93
N GLY A 533 22.71 -16.47 -19.09
CA GLY A 533 21.58 -17.27 -18.65
C GLY A 533 21.12 -18.24 -19.73
N ILE A 534 20.90 -19.50 -19.40
CA ILE A 534 20.38 -20.51 -20.33
C ILE A 534 19.19 -21.21 -19.66
N GLY A 535 18.00 -21.07 -20.24
CA GLY A 535 16.78 -21.59 -19.63
C GLY A 535 15.98 -22.44 -20.61
N HIS A 536 15.32 -23.48 -20.10
CA HIS A 536 14.34 -24.27 -20.86
C HIS A 536 12.93 -24.08 -20.29
N SER A 537 11.91 -23.91 -21.15
CA SER A 537 10.50 -23.90 -20.75
C SER A 537 10.21 -22.93 -19.59
N MET A 538 9.74 -23.40 -18.44
CA MET A 538 9.56 -22.59 -17.22
C MET A 538 10.85 -21.89 -16.78
N GLY A 539 12.00 -22.55 -16.83
CA GLY A 539 13.30 -21.95 -16.53
C GLY A 539 13.65 -20.79 -17.46
N ALA A 540 13.29 -20.89 -18.75
CA ALA A 540 13.43 -19.78 -19.70
C ALA A 540 12.55 -18.58 -19.30
N ALA A 541 11.29 -18.83 -18.93
CA ALA A 541 10.40 -17.80 -18.43
C ALA A 541 10.93 -17.17 -17.12
N SER A 542 11.44 -17.99 -16.20
CA SER A 542 12.03 -17.55 -14.94
C SER A 542 13.25 -16.64 -15.12
N LEU A 543 14.10 -16.90 -16.12
CA LEU A 543 15.21 -16.01 -16.47
C LEU A 543 14.70 -14.63 -16.92
N VAL A 544 13.64 -14.57 -17.72
CA VAL A 544 13.00 -13.29 -18.11
C VAL A 544 12.41 -12.58 -16.88
N LEU A 545 11.76 -13.33 -15.98
CA LEU A 545 11.18 -12.81 -14.74
C LEU A 545 12.24 -12.23 -13.79
N THR A 546 13.52 -12.61 -13.90
CA THR A 546 14.59 -11.99 -13.09
C THR A 546 14.71 -10.48 -13.28
N MET A 547 14.26 -9.94 -14.42
CA MET A 547 14.22 -8.49 -14.66
C MET A 547 13.25 -7.76 -13.71
N GLY A 548 12.33 -8.48 -13.09
CA GLY A 548 11.36 -7.95 -12.12
C GLY A 548 11.90 -7.77 -10.71
N PHE A 549 13.13 -8.24 -10.43
CA PHE A 549 13.74 -8.20 -9.10
C PHE A 549 14.89 -7.19 -9.02
N PHE A 550 15.15 -6.70 -7.80
CA PHE A 550 16.21 -5.72 -7.51
C PHE A 550 17.18 -6.29 -6.46
N PRO A 551 18.51 -6.10 -6.60
CA PRO A 551 19.21 -5.42 -7.70
C PRO A 551 19.09 -6.18 -9.03
N ARG A 552 19.07 -5.47 -10.17
CA ARG A 552 18.91 -6.15 -11.47
C ARG A 552 20.10 -7.05 -11.77
N VAL A 553 19.83 -8.28 -12.21
CA VAL A 553 20.87 -9.17 -12.73
C VAL A 553 21.39 -8.60 -14.05
N LYS A 554 22.71 -8.41 -14.15
CA LYS A 554 23.37 -7.94 -15.37
C LYS A 554 23.73 -9.13 -16.27
N TRP A 555 22.74 -9.64 -16.99
CA TRP A 555 22.97 -10.64 -18.02
C TRP A 555 23.75 -10.04 -19.20
N ASP A 556 24.89 -10.63 -19.56
CA ASP A 556 25.59 -10.32 -20.82
C ASP A 556 24.72 -10.81 -21.99
N ARG A 557 24.22 -12.05 -21.89
CA ARG A 557 23.32 -12.69 -22.86
C ARG A 557 22.37 -13.66 -22.17
N VAL A 558 21.24 -13.95 -22.82
CA VAL A 558 20.33 -15.01 -22.39
C VAL A 558 19.88 -15.87 -23.58
N VAL A 559 19.90 -17.19 -23.40
CA VAL A 559 19.39 -18.19 -24.35
C VAL A 559 18.13 -18.82 -23.77
N LEU A 560 17.03 -18.71 -24.49
CA LEU A 560 15.72 -19.22 -24.09
C LEU A 560 15.32 -20.36 -25.04
N CYS A 561 15.40 -21.58 -24.52
CA CYS A 561 15.00 -22.80 -25.22
C CYS A 561 13.53 -23.12 -24.92
N ASP A 562 12.73 -23.26 -25.96
CA ASP A 562 11.29 -23.55 -25.89
C ASP A 562 10.57 -22.68 -24.85
N LEU A 563 10.73 -21.36 -24.96
CA LEU A 563 10.17 -20.40 -24.01
C LEU A 563 8.65 -20.55 -23.90
N MET A 564 8.20 -21.01 -22.72
CA MET A 564 6.81 -21.32 -22.43
C MET A 564 6.08 -20.11 -21.84
N CYS A 565 5.89 -19.04 -22.61
CA CYS A 565 5.12 -17.87 -22.20
C CYS A 565 4.02 -17.54 -23.21
N MET A 566 2.82 -17.17 -22.76
CA MET A 566 1.68 -16.95 -23.66
C MET A 566 0.70 -15.91 -23.09
N PRO A 567 -0.06 -15.19 -23.94
CA PRO A 567 -1.11 -14.30 -23.49
C PRO A 567 -2.38 -15.09 -23.12
N ASP A 568 -3.31 -14.43 -22.42
CA ASP A 568 -4.51 -15.08 -21.86
C ASP A 568 -5.40 -15.79 -22.86
N THR A 569 -5.42 -15.29 -24.09
CA THR A 569 -6.23 -15.84 -25.18
C THR A 569 -5.81 -17.26 -25.56
N PHE A 570 -4.57 -17.66 -25.27
CA PHE A 570 -4.06 -19.01 -25.52
C PHE A 570 -4.01 -19.89 -24.25
N GLY A 571 -4.21 -19.29 -23.06
CA GLY A 571 -3.79 -19.89 -21.79
C GLY A 571 -4.73 -20.94 -21.18
N LYS A 572 -6.06 -20.82 -21.30
CA LYS A 572 -6.97 -21.68 -20.50
C LYS A 572 -6.97 -23.15 -20.95
N GLY A 573 -7.17 -23.40 -22.25
CA GLY A 573 -7.23 -24.77 -22.78
C GLY A 573 -5.88 -25.51 -22.72
N ALA A 574 -4.77 -24.84 -23.02
CA ALA A 574 -3.43 -25.41 -22.95
C ALA A 574 -3.01 -25.71 -21.50
N ARG A 575 -3.37 -24.83 -20.55
CA ARG A 575 -3.12 -25.05 -19.12
C ARG A 575 -3.88 -26.25 -18.58
N ASP A 576 -5.18 -26.35 -18.88
CA ASP A 576 -6.00 -27.48 -18.43
C ASP A 576 -5.48 -28.81 -18.99
N PHE A 577 -5.00 -28.81 -20.23
CA PHE A 577 -4.33 -29.96 -20.84
C PHE A 577 -3.05 -30.35 -20.09
N LEU A 578 -2.14 -29.40 -19.81
CA LEU A 578 -0.87 -29.66 -19.11
C LEU A 578 -1.10 -30.15 -17.68
N VAL A 579 -2.02 -29.51 -16.94
CA VAL A 579 -2.42 -29.94 -15.58
C VAL A 579 -2.99 -31.36 -15.63
N GLY A 580 -3.92 -31.63 -16.54
CA GLY A 580 -4.49 -32.96 -16.71
C GLY A 580 -3.47 -34.01 -17.12
N SER A 581 -2.52 -33.64 -17.98
CA SER A 581 -1.44 -34.53 -18.43
C SER A 581 -0.48 -34.88 -17.29
N ALA A 582 -0.14 -33.93 -16.43
CA ALA A 582 0.72 -34.18 -15.27
C ALA A 582 0.06 -35.14 -14.28
N VAL A 583 -1.20 -34.87 -13.90
CA VAL A 583 -1.95 -35.66 -12.91
C VAL A 583 -2.23 -37.10 -13.37
N ARG A 584 -2.37 -37.34 -14.69
CA ARG A 584 -2.60 -38.69 -15.24
C ARG A 584 -1.33 -39.51 -15.46
N ARG A 585 -0.15 -38.92 -15.28
CA ARG A 585 1.11 -39.60 -15.58
C ARG A 585 1.41 -40.67 -14.52
N ARG A 586 1.97 -41.80 -14.97
CA ARG A 586 2.58 -42.79 -14.08
C ARG A 586 3.75 -42.13 -13.33
N ASP A 587 3.74 -42.23 -12.02
CA ASP A 587 4.72 -41.62 -11.11
C ASP A 587 5.43 -42.64 -10.21
N VAL A 588 5.03 -43.91 -10.21
CA VAL A 588 5.60 -44.98 -9.39
C VAL A 588 6.01 -46.19 -10.25
N TRP A 589 7.20 -46.74 -9.96
CA TRP A 589 7.80 -47.90 -10.63
C TRP A 589 8.37 -48.89 -9.62
N ALA A 590 8.48 -50.16 -10.01
CA ALA A 590 9.03 -51.19 -9.13
C ALA A 590 10.54 -51.03 -8.88
N SER A 591 11.28 -50.53 -9.88
CA SER A 591 12.71 -50.23 -9.80
C SER A 591 13.09 -49.12 -10.79
N ARG A 592 14.33 -48.62 -10.72
CA ARG A 592 14.86 -47.67 -11.72
C ARG A 592 14.94 -48.29 -13.11
N GLU A 593 15.18 -49.60 -13.24
CA GLU A 593 15.16 -50.30 -14.52
C GLU A 593 13.75 -50.36 -15.12
N ASP A 594 12.72 -50.60 -14.31
CA ASP A 594 11.31 -50.51 -14.74
C ASP A 594 10.95 -49.08 -15.16
N ALA A 595 11.41 -48.08 -14.40
CA ALA A 595 11.25 -46.67 -14.75
C ALA A 595 11.90 -46.34 -16.11
N LEU A 596 13.15 -46.74 -16.31
CA LEU A 596 13.89 -46.54 -17.56
C LEU A 596 13.17 -47.22 -18.74
N GLY A 597 12.75 -48.48 -18.57
CA GLY A 597 12.04 -49.23 -19.59
C GLY A 597 10.66 -48.63 -19.94
N SER A 598 9.94 -48.12 -18.94
CA SER A 598 8.65 -47.43 -19.13
C SER A 598 8.81 -46.08 -19.83
N LEU A 599 9.78 -45.27 -19.41
CA LEU A 599 10.00 -43.92 -19.95
C LEU A 599 10.56 -43.98 -21.38
N LYS A 600 11.40 -44.98 -21.70
CA LYS A 600 11.92 -45.22 -23.06
C LYS A 600 10.82 -45.53 -24.08
N LYS A 601 9.67 -46.06 -23.64
CA LYS A 601 8.50 -46.38 -24.49
C LYS A 601 7.54 -45.19 -24.68
N GLY A 602 7.76 -44.06 -23.99
CA GLY A 602 6.89 -42.88 -24.04
C GLY A 602 6.97 -42.11 -25.37
N ARG A 603 6.03 -41.17 -25.60
CA ARG A 603 6.10 -40.23 -26.74
C ARG A 603 7.24 -39.23 -26.52
N GLY A 604 8.29 -39.30 -27.36
CA GLY A 604 9.43 -38.37 -27.39
C GLY A 604 10.76 -39.11 -27.50
N ARG A 605 11.64 -38.70 -28.43
CA ARG A 605 12.98 -39.30 -28.62
C ARG A 605 14.00 -38.77 -27.60
N TRP A 606 14.00 -39.21 -26.34
CA TRP A 606 15.01 -38.76 -25.38
C TRP A 606 16.44 -39.16 -25.80
N ASP A 607 17.42 -38.27 -25.65
CA ASP A 607 18.84 -38.63 -25.61
C ASP A 607 19.03 -39.62 -24.44
N GLY A 608 19.63 -40.77 -24.73
CA GLY A 608 19.81 -41.83 -23.75
C GLY A 608 20.59 -41.38 -22.50
N ARG A 609 21.49 -40.39 -22.62
CA ARG A 609 22.23 -39.82 -21.48
C ARG A 609 21.31 -39.00 -20.58
N VAL A 610 20.46 -38.15 -21.18
CA VAL A 610 19.48 -37.33 -20.44
C VAL A 610 18.49 -38.25 -19.71
N LEU A 611 17.96 -39.25 -20.41
CA LEU A 611 17.01 -40.19 -19.82
C LEU A 611 17.63 -40.98 -18.65
N THR A 612 18.87 -41.43 -18.81
CA THR A 612 19.60 -42.12 -17.75
C THR A 612 19.82 -41.20 -16.55
N GLY A 613 20.27 -39.97 -16.77
CA GLY A 613 20.42 -38.97 -15.72
C GLY A 613 19.10 -38.63 -15.02
N TYR A 614 17.99 -38.54 -15.76
CA TYR A 614 16.67 -38.29 -15.18
C TYR A 614 16.19 -39.45 -14.29
N VAL A 615 16.41 -40.70 -14.69
CA VAL A 615 16.09 -41.88 -13.85
C VAL A 615 16.93 -41.91 -12.59
N GLU A 616 18.20 -41.49 -12.67
CA GLU A 616 19.10 -41.46 -11.53
C GLU A 616 18.75 -40.33 -10.54
N TYR A 617 18.60 -39.10 -11.05
CA TYR A 617 18.50 -37.90 -10.22
C TYR A 617 17.06 -37.42 -9.99
N GLY A 618 16.14 -37.70 -10.91
CA GLY A 618 14.74 -37.29 -10.86
C GLY A 618 13.83 -38.20 -10.05
N LEU A 619 14.32 -39.38 -9.63
CA LEU A 619 13.57 -40.36 -8.85
C LEU A 619 14.11 -40.51 -7.43
N LYS A 620 13.25 -40.90 -6.49
CA LYS A 620 13.58 -41.25 -5.10
C LYS A 620 12.95 -42.59 -4.71
N GLU A 621 13.46 -43.21 -3.65
CA GLU A 621 12.89 -44.43 -3.07
C GLU A 621 11.54 -44.16 -2.38
N ASP A 622 10.59 -45.09 -2.48
CA ASP A 622 9.25 -45.02 -1.83
C ASP A 622 8.88 -46.30 -1.04
N GLY A 623 9.89 -47.03 -0.56
CA GLY A 623 9.73 -48.26 0.23
C GLY A 623 9.17 -49.48 -0.51
N LYS A 624 8.49 -49.29 -1.65
CA LYS A 624 7.94 -50.34 -2.54
C LYS A 624 8.52 -50.30 -3.96
N GLY A 625 9.51 -49.44 -4.21
CA GLY A 625 10.09 -49.15 -5.51
C GLY A 625 10.57 -47.70 -5.56
N VAL A 626 10.43 -47.05 -6.72
CA VAL A 626 10.86 -45.66 -6.94
C VAL A 626 9.72 -44.78 -7.42
N THR A 627 9.75 -43.51 -7.03
CA THR A 627 8.77 -42.47 -7.38
C THR A 627 9.44 -41.18 -7.83
N LEU A 628 8.69 -40.26 -8.43
CA LEU A 628 9.18 -38.95 -8.83
C LEU A 628 9.58 -38.09 -7.60
N LYS A 629 10.74 -37.40 -7.67
CA LYS A 629 11.08 -36.36 -6.68
C LYS A 629 10.13 -35.16 -6.76
N CYS A 630 9.85 -34.68 -7.97
CA CYS A 630 8.77 -33.73 -8.22
C CYS A 630 7.45 -34.51 -8.38
N SER A 631 6.58 -34.48 -7.37
CA SER A 631 5.31 -35.20 -7.48
C SER A 631 4.44 -34.62 -8.60
N LYS A 632 3.55 -35.44 -9.16
CA LYS A 632 2.62 -35.00 -10.21
C LYS A 632 1.75 -33.82 -9.76
N GLU A 633 1.45 -33.72 -8.47
CA GLU A 633 0.73 -32.58 -7.88
C GLU A 633 1.56 -31.30 -7.88
N GLN A 634 2.86 -31.39 -7.58
CA GLN A 634 3.77 -30.23 -7.60
C GLN A 634 4.10 -29.78 -9.02
N GLU A 635 4.22 -30.72 -9.95
CA GLU A 635 4.32 -30.40 -11.38
C GLU A 635 3.03 -29.71 -11.86
N ALA A 636 1.86 -30.27 -11.53
CA ALA A 636 0.57 -29.66 -11.84
C ALA A 636 0.38 -28.29 -11.19
N ALA A 637 0.85 -28.11 -9.95
CA ALA A 637 0.82 -26.83 -9.25
C ALA A 637 1.62 -25.75 -10.01
N SER A 638 2.72 -26.13 -10.65
CA SER A 638 3.50 -25.23 -11.51
C SER A 638 2.67 -24.79 -12.73
N TYR A 639 1.95 -25.72 -13.38
CA TYR A 639 1.09 -25.36 -14.52
C TYR A 639 -0.14 -24.53 -14.13
N ARG A 640 -0.63 -24.65 -12.89
CA ARG A 640 -1.78 -23.87 -12.40
C ARG A 640 -1.46 -22.39 -12.15
N ASP A 641 -0.19 -21.97 -12.22
CA ASP A 641 0.20 -20.57 -12.05
C ASP A 641 -0.56 -19.65 -13.02
N PRO A 642 -1.41 -18.73 -12.50
CA PRO A 642 -2.17 -17.84 -13.35
C PRO A 642 -1.36 -16.63 -13.85
N VAL A 643 -0.20 -16.34 -13.25
CA VAL A 643 0.50 -15.06 -13.40
C VAL A 643 1.88 -15.20 -14.04
N GLY A 644 2.72 -16.15 -13.62
CA GLY A 644 4.14 -16.17 -14.00
C GLY A 644 4.38 -16.24 -15.51
N SER A 645 3.68 -17.13 -16.22
CA SER A 645 3.75 -17.23 -17.69
C SER A 645 3.32 -15.94 -18.39
N ARG A 646 2.23 -15.31 -17.92
CA ARG A 646 1.70 -14.05 -18.48
C ARG A 646 2.67 -12.90 -18.25
N ARG A 647 3.24 -12.81 -17.05
CA ARG A 647 4.17 -11.74 -16.70
C ARG A 647 5.48 -11.86 -17.48
N ALA A 648 6.00 -13.07 -17.65
CA ALA A 648 7.16 -13.32 -18.51
C ALA A 648 6.88 -12.86 -19.96
N TYR A 649 5.71 -13.22 -20.50
CA TYR A 649 5.25 -12.78 -21.83
C TYR A 649 5.20 -11.25 -21.94
N GLY A 650 4.57 -10.56 -20.98
CA GLY A 650 4.47 -9.09 -20.99
C GLY A 650 5.82 -8.38 -20.81
N MET A 651 6.78 -9.01 -20.13
CA MET A 651 8.11 -8.46 -19.90
C MET A 651 9.07 -8.69 -21.07
N LEU A 652 8.82 -9.71 -21.89
CA LEU A 652 9.74 -10.15 -22.94
C LEU A 652 10.13 -9.05 -23.95
N PRO A 653 9.21 -8.20 -24.48
CA PRO A 653 9.57 -7.14 -25.43
C PRO A 653 10.55 -6.12 -24.83
N HIS A 654 10.46 -5.88 -23.53
CA HIS A 654 11.37 -4.98 -22.83
C HIS A 654 12.69 -5.67 -22.48
N PHE A 655 12.62 -6.95 -22.11
CA PHE A 655 13.79 -7.77 -21.81
C PHE A 655 14.77 -7.81 -22.99
N VAL A 656 14.27 -8.06 -24.21
CA VAL A 656 15.11 -8.15 -25.43
C VAL A 656 15.74 -6.82 -25.83
N THR A 657 15.23 -5.67 -25.37
CA THR A 657 15.86 -4.36 -25.64
C THR A 657 17.09 -4.09 -24.77
N ARG A 658 17.21 -4.81 -23.65
CA ARG A 658 18.23 -4.59 -22.62
C ARG A 658 19.25 -5.70 -22.55
N VAL A 659 18.84 -6.92 -22.88
CA VAL A 659 19.65 -8.13 -22.82
C VAL A 659 19.67 -8.77 -24.19
N GLN A 660 20.86 -9.04 -24.73
CA GLN A 660 20.99 -9.77 -25.99
C GLN A 660 20.40 -11.18 -25.81
N THR A 661 19.23 -11.39 -26.40
CA THR A 661 18.40 -12.58 -26.17
C THR A 661 18.39 -13.47 -27.41
N HIS A 662 18.59 -14.76 -27.22
CA HIS A 662 18.55 -15.79 -28.24
C HIS A 662 17.36 -16.72 -27.98
N LEU A 663 16.62 -17.07 -29.03
CA LEU A 663 15.46 -17.97 -28.93
C LEU A 663 15.72 -19.24 -29.75
N ILE A 664 15.43 -20.39 -29.15
CA ILE A 664 15.55 -21.71 -29.80
C ILE A 664 14.25 -22.46 -29.58
N TYR A 665 13.63 -22.95 -30.65
CA TYR A 665 12.43 -23.77 -30.57
C TYR A 665 12.60 -25.10 -31.29
N GLY A 666 11.88 -26.12 -30.84
CA GLY A 666 11.60 -27.29 -31.67
C GLY A 666 10.79 -26.91 -32.92
N ALA A 667 11.10 -27.51 -34.07
CA ALA A 667 10.33 -27.34 -35.30
C ALA A 667 8.98 -28.06 -35.27
N GLU A 668 8.83 -29.10 -34.45
CA GLU A 668 7.54 -29.75 -34.21
C GLU A 668 6.68 -28.89 -33.27
N ASP A 669 5.43 -28.64 -33.67
CA ASP A 669 4.46 -27.84 -32.92
C ASP A 669 3.62 -28.78 -32.02
N ASP A 670 4.18 -29.17 -30.88
CA ASP A 670 3.61 -30.12 -29.93
C ASP A 670 2.87 -29.44 -28.76
N TYR A 671 3.54 -29.15 -27.64
CA TYR A 671 2.96 -28.53 -26.44
C TYR A 671 2.83 -27.01 -26.61
N LEU A 672 3.68 -26.41 -27.45
CA LEU A 672 3.62 -25.01 -27.82
C LEU A 672 3.13 -24.90 -29.27
N PRO A 673 1.87 -24.46 -29.49
CA PRO A 673 1.34 -24.25 -30.83
C PRO A 673 2.19 -23.27 -31.64
N LYS A 674 2.19 -23.46 -32.96
CA LYS A 674 2.90 -22.60 -33.91
C LYS A 674 2.58 -21.13 -33.71
N GLU A 675 1.31 -20.83 -33.45
CA GLU A 675 0.76 -19.49 -33.24
C GLU A 675 1.40 -18.81 -32.03
N VAL A 676 1.69 -19.57 -30.97
CA VAL A 676 2.37 -19.04 -29.78
C VAL A 676 3.82 -18.68 -30.10
N LYS A 677 4.54 -19.56 -30.82
CA LYS A 677 5.92 -19.32 -31.24
C LYS A 677 6.02 -18.09 -32.17
N GLU A 678 5.06 -17.92 -33.08
CA GLU A 678 4.98 -16.78 -34.00
C GLU A 678 4.56 -15.48 -33.29
N ASP A 679 3.65 -15.56 -32.33
CA ASP A 679 3.23 -14.40 -31.54
C ASP A 679 4.36 -13.87 -30.65
N ILE A 680 5.17 -14.77 -30.06
CA ILE A 680 6.40 -14.39 -29.35
C ILE A 680 7.33 -13.59 -30.27
N LEU A 681 7.57 -14.08 -31.49
CA LEU A 681 8.37 -13.35 -32.49
C LEU A 681 7.77 -11.97 -32.84
N ARG A 682 6.45 -11.88 -32.89
CA ARG A 682 5.73 -10.62 -33.15
C ARG A 682 5.93 -9.62 -32.02
N ILE A 683 5.77 -10.02 -30.75
CA ILE A 683 5.86 -9.10 -29.61
C ILE A 683 7.29 -8.66 -29.32
N VAL A 684 8.29 -9.51 -29.58
CA VAL A 684 9.70 -9.09 -29.54
C VAL A 684 10.06 -8.18 -30.71
N GLY A 685 9.13 -7.93 -31.65
CA GLY A 685 9.26 -7.06 -32.81
C GLY A 685 10.22 -7.60 -33.87
N GLY A 686 10.08 -8.89 -34.18
CA GLY A 686 10.77 -9.55 -35.28
C GLY A 686 12.10 -10.21 -34.90
N LYS A 687 12.56 -11.11 -35.77
CA LYS A 687 13.82 -11.88 -35.58
C LYS A 687 15.05 -10.97 -35.51
N GLU A 688 14.97 -9.80 -36.13
CA GLU A 688 16.00 -8.77 -36.17
C GLU A 688 16.28 -8.10 -34.82
N ARG A 689 15.35 -8.17 -33.85
CA ARG A 689 15.57 -7.68 -32.48
C ARG A 689 16.22 -8.71 -31.57
N LEU A 690 16.38 -9.94 -32.03
CA LEU A 690 17.03 -11.01 -31.28
C LEU A 690 18.52 -11.08 -31.59
N GLY A 691 19.31 -11.54 -30.62
CA GLY A 691 20.71 -11.91 -30.84
C GLY A 691 20.83 -13.12 -31.76
N GLY A 692 19.85 -14.01 -31.77
CA GLY A 692 19.76 -15.16 -32.68
C GLY A 692 18.42 -15.90 -32.54
N TRP A 693 18.04 -16.62 -33.60
CA TRP A 693 16.79 -17.39 -33.66
C TRP A 693 17.03 -18.72 -34.38
N ALA A 694 16.59 -19.83 -33.78
CA ALA A 694 16.69 -21.16 -34.37
C ALA A 694 15.36 -21.94 -34.27
N ARG A 695 15.06 -22.74 -35.29
CA ARG A 695 14.09 -23.85 -35.20
C ARG A 695 14.81 -25.13 -35.50
N VAL A 696 14.67 -26.12 -34.64
CA VAL A 696 15.44 -27.35 -34.72
C VAL A 696 14.59 -28.45 -35.36
N PRO A 697 14.98 -28.98 -36.54
CA PRO A 697 14.25 -30.06 -37.22
C PRO A 697 14.11 -31.30 -36.34
N ASP A 698 13.02 -32.06 -36.50
CA ASP A 698 12.75 -33.32 -35.79
C ASP A 698 12.76 -33.23 -34.24
N ALA A 699 12.50 -32.02 -33.71
CA ALA A 699 12.36 -31.78 -32.27
C ALA A 699 11.10 -30.98 -31.95
N GLY A 700 10.41 -31.38 -30.87
CA GLY A 700 9.33 -30.63 -30.22
C GLY A 700 9.81 -29.79 -29.03
N HIS A 701 8.93 -29.54 -28.04
CA HIS A 701 9.13 -28.74 -26.81
C HIS A 701 10.24 -29.23 -25.86
N LEU A 702 10.83 -30.38 -26.21
CA LEU A 702 11.93 -31.02 -25.51
C LEU A 702 13.21 -30.89 -26.33
N VAL A 703 13.39 -29.78 -27.07
CA VAL A 703 14.51 -29.61 -28.02
C VAL A 703 15.90 -29.80 -27.40
N ASN A 704 16.04 -29.45 -26.13
CA ASN A 704 17.24 -29.64 -25.33
C ASN A 704 17.51 -31.11 -24.96
N PHE A 705 16.52 -31.99 -25.12
CA PHE A 705 16.56 -33.40 -24.75
C PHE A 705 16.50 -34.37 -25.94
N LEU A 706 16.08 -33.93 -27.13
CA LEU A 706 15.88 -34.80 -28.31
C LEU A 706 17.10 -34.87 -29.24
N ILE A 707 17.93 -33.84 -29.20
CA ILE A 707 18.99 -33.58 -30.17
C ILE A 707 20.21 -33.27 -29.35
N ASN A 708 21.38 -33.82 -29.68
CA ASN A 708 22.65 -33.42 -29.08
C ASN A 708 22.89 -31.97 -29.54
N PRO A 709 22.57 -30.97 -28.70
CA PRO A 709 22.77 -29.61 -29.10
C PRO A 709 24.17 -29.31 -28.62
N THR A 710 25.16 -29.39 -29.51
CA THR A 710 26.48 -28.88 -29.20
C THR A 710 26.35 -27.35 -29.22
N LEU A 711 25.79 -26.82 -28.12
CA LEU A 711 25.00 -25.59 -28.11
C LEU A 711 25.84 -24.32 -28.04
N LEU A 712 27.16 -24.42 -27.94
CA LEU A 712 28.07 -23.29 -28.12
C LEU A 712 29.42 -23.78 -28.66
N LEU A 713 29.59 -23.78 -29.99
CA LEU A 713 30.90 -23.82 -30.63
C LEU A 713 31.31 -22.37 -30.92
N ILE A 714 32.28 -21.84 -30.17
CA ILE A 714 32.98 -20.62 -30.58
C ILE A 714 34.15 -21.07 -31.47
N VAL A 715 33.91 -21.26 -32.78
CA VAL A 715 34.96 -21.76 -33.70
C VAL A 715 34.95 -21.00 -35.04
N PRO A 716 36.12 -20.69 -35.63
CA PRO A 716 36.22 -20.13 -36.97
C PRO A 716 35.65 -21.06 -38.06
N SER A 717 34.98 -20.45 -39.04
CA SER A 717 34.22 -21.09 -40.15
C SER A 717 35.01 -22.03 -41.07
N SER A 718 36.34 -22.08 -41.01
CA SER A 718 37.16 -22.80 -42.01
C SER A 718 37.38 -24.30 -41.73
N LYS A 719 36.83 -24.85 -40.63
CA LYS A 719 37.09 -26.25 -40.22
C LYS A 719 35.87 -27.11 -39.87
N MET A 720 34.63 -26.67 -40.13
CA MET A 720 33.44 -27.45 -39.77
C MET A 720 32.95 -28.40 -40.88
N ALA A 721 32.62 -29.63 -40.48
CA ALA A 721 32.13 -30.68 -41.36
C ALA A 721 30.71 -30.38 -41.91
N ALA A 722 30.43 -30.86 -43.12
CA ALA A 722 29.26 -30.52 -43.94
C ALA A 722 27.87 -30.93 -43.40
N SER A 723 27.78 -31.55 -42.21
CA SER A 723 26.53 -32.06 -41.63
C SER A 723 25.98 -31.24 -40.46
N ILE A 724 26.47 -30.01 -40.25
CA ILE A 724 26.10 -29.12 -39.14
C ILE A 724 25.42 -27.86 -39.71
N GLU A 725 24.11 -27.67 -39.44
CA GLU A 725 23.47 -26.37 -39.69
C GLU A 725 24.09 -25.32 -38.77
N THR A 726 24.59 -24.23 -39.34
CA THR A 726 25.31 -23.17 -38.63
C THR A 726 24.51 -21.88 -38.64
N ILE A 727 24.34 -21.25 -37.48
CA ILE A 727 23.72 -19.91 -37.39
C ILE A 727 24.83 -18.88 -37.21
N ASP A 728 24.98 -17.97 -38.17
CA ASP A 728 26.01 -16.94 -38.17
C ASP A 728 25.67 -15.80 -37.18
N LEU A 729 26.52 -15.60 -36.18
CA LEU A 729 26.41 -14.53 -35.18
C LEU A 729 27.53 -13.51 -35.39
N LEU A 730 27.22 -12.21 -35.49
CA LEU A 730 28.17 -11.15 -35.81
C LEU A 730 28.34 -10.18 -34.63
N VAL A 731 29.57 -10.09 -34.09
CA VAL A 731 29.93 -9.21 -32.96
C VAL A 731 30.76 -8.02 -33.46
N PRO A 732 30.50 -6.75 -33.07
CA PRO A 732 31.39 -5.63 -33.40
C PRO A 732 32.67 -5.69 -32.54
N ALA A 733 33.83 -5.43 -33.16
CA ALA A 733 35.11 -5.36 -32.46
C ALA A 733 35.19 -4.14 -31.52
N VAL A 734 35.94 -4.28 -30.42
CA VAL A 734 36.25 -3.16 -29.53
C VAL A 734 37.03 -2.10 -30.33
N PRO A 735 36.66 -0.81 -30.27
CA PRO A 735 37.39 0.24 -30.96
C PRO A 735 38.85 0.26 -30.52
N ALA A 736 39.79 0.45 -31.47
CA ALA A 736 41.22 0.57 -31.17
C ALA A 736 41.56 1.71 -30.18
N SER A 737 40.62 2.63 -29.96
CA SER A 737 40.71 3.72 -28.99
C SER A 737 40.32 3.35 -27.56
N TYR A 738 39.88 2.11 -27.29
CA TYR A 738 39.52 1.68 -25.94
C TYR A 738 40.78 1.38 -25.12
N LYS A 739 41.06 2.22 -24.11
CA LYS A 739 42.05 1.95 -23.08
C LYS A 739 41.35 1.58 -21.78
N THR A 740 41.81 0.51 -21.14
CA THR A 740 41.37 0.07 -19.81
C THR A 740 41.55 1.23 -18.82
N PRO A 741 40.50 1.68 -18.10
CA PRO A 741 40.66 2.74 -17.11
C PRO A 741 41.62 2.28 -16.00
N SER A 742 42.71 3.02 -15.79
CA SER A 742 43.54 2.87 -14.59
C SER A 742 42.71 3.24 -13.37
N ALA A 743 42.62 2.34 -12.39
CA ALA A 743 41.81 2.53 -11.18
C ALA A 743 42.09 3.89 -10.51
N PRO A 744 41.05 4.55 -9.99
CA PRO A 744 41.14 4.92 -8.58
C PRO A 744 39.83 4.79 -7.79
N SER A 745 40.03 4.66 -6.48
CA SER A 745 39.11 4.99 -5.39
C SER A 745 37.98 4.00 -5.06
N SER A 746 38.34 2.99 -4.27
CA SER A 746 37.54 2.36 -3.21
C SER A 746 36.03 2.66 -3.14
N SER A 747 35.24 2.11 -4.06
CA SER A 747 33.85 1.76 -3.75
C SER A 747 33.83 0.27 -3.43
N ARG A 748 34.24 -0.08 -2.22
CA ARG A 748 33.92 -1.38 -1.62
C ARG A 748 32.42 -1.58 -1.75
N ILE A 749 31.99 -2.75 -2.22
CA ILE A 749 30.62 -3.21 -1.98
C ILE A 749 30.44 -3.16 -0.46
N SER A 750 29.55 -2.30 0.03
CA SER A 750 29.21 -2.28 1.44
C SER A 750 28.69 -3.67 1.81
N ALA A 751 29.28 -4.29 2.84
CA ALA A 751 28.61 -5.38 3.54
C ALA A 751 27.20 -4.90 3.95
N PRO A 752 26.20 -5.80 4.04
CA PRO A 752 24.85 -5.41 4.44
C PRO A 752 24.93 -4.62 5.75
N HIS A 753 24.61 -3.33 5.70
CA HIS A 753 24.69 -2.46 6.87
C HIS A 753 23.56 -2.83 7.85
N PRO A 754 23.80 -3.02 9.16
CA PRO A 754 22.81 -3.60 10.09
C PRO A 754 21.69 -2.67 10.55
N SER A 755 21.49 -1.50 9.96
CA SER A 755 20.46 -0.56 10.42
C SER A 755 20.07 0.42 9.33
N GLY A 756 18.77 0.47 9.01
CA GLY A 756 18.16 1.56 8.25
C GLY A 756 17.37 1.21 6.99
N HIS A 757 17.14 -0.06 6.65
CA HIS A 757 16.38 -0.36 5.42
C HIS A 757 14.86 -0.13 5.56
N ARG A 758 14.36 0.69 4.63
CA ARG A 758 12.97 0.76 4.14
C ARG A 758 12.41 -0.65 3.93
N THR A 759 11.20 -0.89 4.41
CA THR A 759 10.42 -2.09 4.11
C THR A 759 9.81 -1.96 2.72
N LEU A 760 10.37 -2.65 1.73
CA LEU A 760 9.58 -3.08 0.57
C LEU A 760 8.49 -4.00 1.12
N LEU A 761 7.21 -3.71 0.89
CA LEU A 761 6.13 -4.64 1.23
C LEU A 761 5.93 -5.58 0.04
N PRO A 762 6.41 -6.84 0.09
CA PRO A 762 6.00 -7.81 -0.91
C PRO A 762 4.48 -7.99 -0.85
N VAL A 763 3.84 -8.37 -1.95
CA VAL A 763 2.42 -8.74 -1.96
C VAL A 763 2.31 -10.20 -2.35
N GLY A 764 1.37 -10.92 -1.73
CA GLY A 764 1.17 -12.36 -1.92
C GLY A 764 1.41 -13.20 -0.67
N GLN A 765 1.17 -14.50 -0.77
CA GLN A 765 1.15 -15.43 0.36
C GLN A 765 2.49 -15.47 1.14
N GLY A 766 3.61 -15.32 0.44
CA GLY A 766 4.95 -15.24 1.05
C GLY A 766 5.14 -14.02 1.96
N TYR A 767 4.51 -12.88 1.64
CA TYR A 767 4.55 -11.68 2.50
C TYR A 767 3.66 -11.82 3.72
N VAL A 768 2.48 -12.42 3.57
CA VAL A 768 1.58 -12.69 4.71
C VAL A 768 2.30 -13.58 5.73
N ASN A 769 3.07 -14.56 5.26
CA ASN A 769 3.91 -15.39 6.12
C ASN A 769 5.08 -14.59 6.73
N HIS A 770 5.77 -13.74 5.96
CA HIS A 770 6.81 -12.84 6.47
C HIS A 770 6.27 -11.85 7.53
N LEU A 771 5.07 -11.30 7.36
CA LEU A 771 4.39 -10.45 8.33
C LEU A 771 4.05 -11.22 9.61
N ARG A 772 3.55 -12.45 9.51
CA ARG A 772 3.32 -13.32 10.67
C ARG A 772 4.61 -13.55 11.46
N LEU A 773 5.72 -13.79 10.76
CA LEU A 773 7.06 -13.90 11.35
C LEU A 773 7.57 -12.62 12.00
N SER A 774 7.29 -11.47 11.37
CA SER A 774 7.73 -10.16 11.82
C SER A 774 6.94 -9.68 13.04
N LEU A 775 5.64 -10.01 13.10
CA LEU A 775 4.74 -9.57 14.17
C LEU A 775 4.78 -10.48 15.40
N HIS A 776 5.06 -11.77 15.24
CA HIS A 776 4.94 -12.74 16.34
C HIS A 776 6.26 -13.40 16.77
N HIS A 777 7.32 -13.32 15.96
CA HIS A 777 8.55 -14.10 16.17
C HIS A 777 9.85 -13.32 15.93
N SER A 778 9.82 -11.99 16.07
CA SER A 778 11.03 -11.13 16.08
C SER A 778 11.98 -11.36 14.89
N HIS A 779 11.44 -11.62 13.70
CA HIS A 779 12.22 -11.95 12.48
C HIS A 779 13.14 -13.18 12.61
N ASN A 780 12.95 -14.02 13.62
CA ASN A 780 13.75 -15.20 13.87
C ASN A 780 12.96 -16.46 13.49
N PHE A 781 13.30 -17.05 12.35
CA PHE A 781 12.69 -18.30 11.91
C PHE A 781 12.94 -19.45 12.89
N SER A 782 14.03 -19.44 13.69
CA SER A 782 14.21 -20.43 14.78
C SER A 782 13.20 -20.26 15.92
N SER A 783 12.72 -19.04 16.21
CA SER A 783 11.65 -18.86 17.19
C SER A 783 10.27 -19.12 16.61
N LEU A 784 10.06 -18.91 15.31
CA LEU A 784 8.87 -19.41 14.62
C LEU A 784 8.86 -20.94 14.63
N ASP A 785 9.97 -21.60 14.28
CA ASP A 785 10.06 -23.06 14.27
C ASP A 785 9.83 -23.63 15.68
N LYS A 786 10.37 -23.00 16.73
CA LYS A 786 10.08 -23.35 18.13
C LYS A 786 8.63 -23.07 18.52
N HIS A 787 8.02 -22.01 18.03
CA HIS A 787 6.62 -21.69 18.31
C HIS A 787 5.68 -22.64 17.59
N LEU A 788 5.94 -22.97 16.33
CA LEU A 788 5.21 -23.95 15.54
C LEU A 788 5.41 -25.36 16.08
N GLN A 789 6.61 -25.69 16.58
CA GLN A 789 6.86 -26.94 17.31
C GLN A 789 6.09 -26.94 18.64
N ALA A 790 6.07 -25.84 19.39
CA ALA A 790 5.30 -25.74 20.63
C ALA A 790 3.77 -25.75 20.38
N GLU A 791 3.30 -25.20 19.26
CA GLU A 791 1.91 -25.31 18.81
C GLU A 791 1.60 -26.72 18.32
N ALA A 792 2.53 -27.41 17.67
CA ALA A 792 2.39 -28.81 17.26
C ALA A 792 2.42 -29.75 18.48
N ASP A 793 3.24 -29.48 19.48
CA ASP A 793 3.29 -30.22 20.74
C ASP A 793 2.02 -29.96 21.58
N ARG A 794 1.50 -28.73 21.57
CA ARG A 794 0.18 -28.39 22.14
C ARG A 794 -0.95 -29.05 21.36
N ALA A 795 -0.91 -29.04 20.03
CA ALA A 795 -1.89 -29.70 19.18
C ALA A 795 -1.84 -31.21 19.38
N ALA A 796 -0.65 -31.82 19.49
CA ALA A 796 -0.48 -33.24 19.80
C ALA A 796 -0.99 -33.57 21.21
N ALA A 797 -0.79 -32.69 22.20
CA ALA A 797 -1.37 -32.81 23.54
C ALA A 797 -2.91 -32.64 23.53
N HIS A 798 -3.46 -31.81 22.65
CA HIS A 798 -4.90 -31.65 22.43
C HIS A 798 -5.51 -32.81 21.62
N HIS A 799 -4.77 -33.40 20.67
CA HIS A 799 -5.18 -34.54 19.84
C HIS A 799 -5.11 -35.87 20.58
N ALA A 800 -4.35 -35.96 21.68
CA ALA A 800 -4.36 -37.12 22.57
C ALA A 800 -5.63 -37.19 23.45
N SER A 801 -6.45 -36.13 23.53
CA SER A 801 -7.57 -36.04 24.49
C SER A 801 -8.96 -35.87 23.89
N SER A 802 -9.16 -35.90 22.57
CA SER A 802 -10.50 -35.66 22.02
C SER A 802 -10.79 -36.43 20.74
N SER A 803 -11.53 -37.53 20.91
CA SER A 803 -12.24 -38.25 19.85
C SER A 803 -13.54 -37.53 19.47
N ASN A 804 -13.74 -37.36 18.15
CA ASN A 804 -15.00 -37.12 17.42
C ASN A 804 -16.02 -36.12 17.97
N THR A 805 -16.06 -34.89 17.42
CA THR A 805 -17.20 -34.36 16.60
C THR A 805 -16.95 -32.93 16.10
N GLN A 806 -17.06 -32.78 14.78
CA GLN A 806 -17.43 -31.62 13.94
C GLN A 806 -17.23 -30.16 14.40
N ASP A 807 -16.48 -29.47 13.55
CA ASP A 807 -16.18 -28.03 13.44
C ASP A 807 -17.33 -27.08 13.84
N ASP A 808 -17.20 -26.50 15.03
CA ASP A 808 -17.99 -25.38 15.51
C ASP A 808 -17.03 -24.42 16.22
N LEU A 809 -17.02 -23.14 15.84
CA LEU A 809 -16.14 -22.11 16.43
C LEU A 809 -16.51 -21.77 17.89
N GLY A 810 -17.03 -22.74 18.66
CA GLY A 810 -17.46 -22.64 20.04
C GLY A 810 -18.73 -21.79 20.24
N VAL A 811 -19.57 -21.61 19.22
CA VAL A 811 -20.69 -20.66 19.27
C VAL A 811 -22.05 -21.27 18.94
N GLY A 812 -23.07 -20.93 19.75
CA GLY A 812 -24.47 -21.24 19.47
C GLY A 812 -25.05 -22.50 20.14
N SER A 813 -24.46 -22.99 21.23
CA SER A 813 -24.96 -24.14 22.02
C SER A 813 -25.44 -23.74 23.43
N GLU A 814 -26.02 -22.55 23.59
CA GLU A 814 -26.67 -22.13 24.84
C GLU A 814 -28.11 -22.67 24.91
N THR A 815 -28.52 -23.17 26.08
CA THR A 815 -29.90 -23.61 26.35
C THR A 815 -30.87 -22.43 26.27
N GLU A 816 -32.03 -22.65 25.64
CA GLU A 816 -33.04 -21.62 25.43
C GLU A 816 -34.12 -21.75 26.49
N ASP A 817 -34.11 -20.86 27.48
CA ASP A 817 -35.14 -20.83 28.51
C ASP A 817 -36.51 -20.40 27.92
N GLU A 818 -37.60 -20.84 28.55
CA GLU A 818 -38.97 -20.52 28.14
C GLU A 818 -39.24 -19.00 28.06
N SER A 819 -38.52 -18.21 28.86
CA SER A 819 -38.59 -16.74 28.85
C SER A 819 -38.04 -16.08 27.58
N ILE A 820 -37.10 -16.73 26.89
CA ILE A 820 -36.53 -16.25 25.62
C ILE A 820 -37.42 -16.66 24.45
N LEU A 821 -37.98 -17.86 24.51
CA LEU A 821 -38.86 -18.40 23.46
C LEU A 821 -40.21 -17.67 23.41
N SER A 822 -40.63 -17.06 24.52
CA SER A 822 -41.88 -16.29 24.65
C SER A 822 -41.75 -14.78 24.37
N LEU A 823 -40.61 -14.31 23.84
CA LEU A 823 -40.40 -12.89 23.51
C LEU A 823 -41.34 -12.38 22.40
N ASP A 824 -41.98 -11.23 22.63
CA ASP A 824 -42.83 -10.55 21.64
C ASP A 824 -41.99 -9.66 20.69
N PRO A 825 -41.98 -9.91 19.37
CA PRO A 825 -41.31 -9.05 18.38
C PRO A 825 -41.64 -7.56 18.46
N LYS A 826 -42.82 -7.19 18.97
CA LYS A 826 -43.22 -5.78 19.12
C LYS A 826 -42.44 -5.08 20.23
N GLU A 827 -41.95 -5.82 21.23
CA GLU A 827 -41.13 -5.29 22.32
C GLU A 827 -39.62 -5.32 22.01
N TRP A 828 -39.25 -5.26 20.73
CA TRP A 828 -37.88 -5.44 20.24
C TRP A 828 -36.81 -4.62 20.96
N LYS A 829 -37.13 -3.42 21.48
CA LYS A 829 -36.17 -2.57 22.21
C LYS A 829 -35.75 -3.13 23.58
N LYS A 830 -36.54 -4.04 24.16
CA LYS A 830 -36.27 -4.65 25.48
C LYS A 830 -35.52 -5.98 25.38
N HIS A 831 -35.31 -6.50 24.16
CA HIS A 831 -34.72 -7.82 23.96
C HIS A 831 -33.21 -7.80 24.19
N ASP A 832 -32.69 -8.89 24.76
CA ASP A 832 -31.25 -9.16 24.80
C ASP A 832 -30.82 -9.91 23.54
N TYR A 833 -30.31 -9.18 22.54
CA TYR A 833 -29.97 -9.77 21.25
C TYR A 833 -28.79 -10.75 21.29
N TYR A 834 -27.87 -10.62 22.25
CA TYR A 834 -26.80 -11.59 22.42
C TYR A 834 -27.35 -12.91 22.97
N LYS A 835 -28.27 -12.87 23.94
CA LYS A 835 -28.99 -14.07 24.42
C LYS A 835 -29.85 -14.71 23.32
N VAL A 836 -30.55 -13.92 22.51
CA VAL A 836 -31.38 -14.43 21.39
C VAL A 836 -30.54 -15.23 20.38
N LEU A 837 -29.32 -14.79 20.05
CA LEU A 837 -28.41 -15.53 19.17
C LEU A 837 -27.60 -16.64 19.86
N GLY A 838 -27.66 -16.79 21.18
CA GLY A 838 -26.83 -17.76 21.92
C GLY A 838 -25.35 -17.34 21.97
N LEU A 839 -25.12 -16.05 22.13
CA LEU A 839 -23.81 -15.39 22.24
C LEU A 839 -23.67 -14.67 23.59
N SER A 840 -24.40 -15.10 24.62
CA SER A 840 -24.40 -14.40 25.92
C SER A 840 -23.06 -14.50 26.65
N HIS A 841 -22.25 -15.52 26.38
CA HIS A 841 -20.87 -15.65 26.87
C HIS A 841 -19.86 -14.73 26.17
N LEU A 842 -20.13 -14.31 24.92
CA LEU A 842 -19.22 -13.43 24.14
C LEU A 842 -19.64 -11.97 24.16
N ARG A 843 -20.94 -11.66 24.14
CA ARG A 843 -21.49 -10.29 24.13
C ARG A 843 -20.78 -9.39 23.09
N HIS A 844 -20.34 -8.21 23.51
CA HIS A 844 -19.58 -7.23 22.72
C HIS A 844 -18.24 -7.77 22.17
N LYS A 845 -17.70 -8.87 22.71
CA LYS A 845 -16.47 -9.52 22.21
C LYS A 845 -16.73 -10.43 21.00
N ALA A 846 -17.99 -10.71 20.65
CA ALA A 846 -18.33 -11.55 19.51
C ALA A 846 -17.88 -10.91 18.18
N ASN A 847 -17.13 -11.66 17.37
CA ASN A 847 -16.69 -11.21 16.05
C ASN A 847 -17.79 -11.40 14.98
N ALA A 848 -17.60 -10.80 13.80
CA ALA A 848 -18.61 -10.80 12.74
C ALA A 848 -18.94 -12.21 12.20
N GLU A 849 -17.96 -13.11 12.16
CA GLU A 849 -18.17 -14.49 11.69
C GLU A 849 -18.90 -15.35 12.72
N GLN A 850 -18.61 -15.17 14.01
CA GLN A 850 -19.34 -15.79 15.13
C GLN A 850 -20.82 -15.38 15.13
N ILE A 851 -21.11 -14.10 14.88
CA ILE A 851 -22.50 -13.59 14.78
C ILE A 851 -23.25 -14.23 13.60
N LYS A 852 -22.59 -14.32 12.43
CA LYS A 852 -23.18 -14.98 11.25
C LYS A 852 -23.41 -16.48 11.47
N TRP A 853 -22.50 -17.17 12.13
CA TRP A 853 -22.61 -18.60 12.40
C TRP A 853 -23.71 -18.90 13.41
N ALA A 854 -23.75 -18.15 14.51
CA ALA A 854 -24.80 -18.22 15.53
C ALA A 854 -26.19 -17.95 14.93
N HIS A 855 -26.32 -16.93 14.07
CA HIS A 855 -27.56 -16.67 13.34
C HIS A 855 -27.96 -17.83 12.44
N ARG A 856 -27.04 -18.38 11.63
CA ARG A 856 -27.31 -19.53 10.77
C ARG A 856 -27.82 -20.73 11.57
N LYS A 857 -27.20 -21.04 12.70
CA LYS A 857 -27.65 -22.12 13.60
C LYS A 857 -29.04 -21.87 14.17
N LYS A 858 -29.31 -20.66 14.68
CA LYS A 858 -30.62 -20.30 15.25
C LYS A 858 -31.73 -20.33 14.19
N VAL A 859 -31.46 -19.85 12.97
CA VAL A 859 -32.37 -19.95 11.82
C VAL A 859 -32.64 -21.42 11.46
N LEU A 860 -31.60 -22.26 11.39
CA LEU A 860 -31.77 -23.69 11.08
C LEU A 860 -32.56 -24.46 12.15
N LYS A 861 -32.53 -24.01 13.41
CA LYS A 861 -33.24 -24.61 14.54
C LYS A 861 -34.69 -24.14 14.64
N HIS A 862 -34.94 -22.84 14.44
CA HIS A 862 -36.24 -22.19 14.66
C HIS A 862 -36.95 -21.78 13.36
N HIS A 863 -36.56 -22.36 12.21
CA HIS A 863 -37.19 -22.06 10.93
C HIS A 863 -38.69 -22.45 10.95
N PRO A 864 -39.60 -21.59 10.46
CA PRO A 864 -41.04 -21.85 10.44
C PRO A 864 -41.41 -23.19 9.77
N ASP A 865 -40.79 -23.49 8.62
CA ASP A 865 -41.04 -24.72 7.86
C ASP A 865 -40.67 -26.02 8.60
N LYS A 866 -39.71 -25.98 9.55
CA LYS A 866 -39.33 -27.17 10.33
C LYS A 866 -40.29 -27.44 11.48
N LYS A 867 -40.78 -26.40 12.15
CA LYS A 867 -41.80 -26.54 13.21
C LYS A 867 -43.17 -26.95 12.66
N ALA A 868 -43.50 -26.58 11.42
CA ALA A 868 -44.69 -27.08 10.73
C ALA A 868 -44.67 -28.61 10.49
N SER A 869 -43.49 -29.26 10.61
CA SER A 869 -43.31 -30.69 10.38
C SER A 869 -43.24 -31.55 11.66
N SER A 870 -43.29 -30.96 12.86
CA SER A 870 -43.31 -31.74 14.10
C SER A 870 -44.68 -32.37 14.33
N THR A 871 -44.75 -33.67 14.12
CA THR A 871 -45.88 -34.57 14.37
C THR A 871 -46.24 -34.64 15.86
N ALA A 872 -47.09 -33.73 16.33
CA ALA A 872 -47.87 -33.96 17.54
C ALA A 872 -49.09 -34.82 17.20
N THR A 873 -49.27 -35.91 17.95
CA THR A 873 -50.37 -36.87 17.75
C THR A 873 -51.72 -36.26 18.12
N GLU A 874 -52.81 -36.76 17.55
CA GLU A 874 -54.17 -36.28 17.86
C GLU A 874 -54.53 -36.36 19.36
N ALA A 875 -53.93 -37.30 20.09
CA ALA A 875 -54.14 -37.46 21.54
C ALA A 875 -53.56 -36.27 22.34
N GLU A 876 -52.42 -35.73 21.93
CA GLU A 876 -51.76 -34.59 22.58
C GLU A 876 -52.52 -33.28 22.31
N LYS A 877 -53.10 -33.14 21.11
CA LYS A 877 -53.95 -32.00 20.74
C LYS A 877 -55.26 -31.96 21.53
N LYS A 878 -55.81 -33.12 21.89
CA LYS A 878 -57.04 -33.24 22.69
C LYS A 878 -56.82 -32.92 24.18
N SER A 879 -55.66 -33.30 24.72
CA SER A 879 -55.27 -33.01 26.10
C SER A 879 -55.07 -31.51 26.37
N ALA A 880 -54.43 -30.81 25.43
CA ALA A 880 -54.20 -29.36 25.53
C ALA A 880 -55.49 -28.51 25.41
N PHE A 881 -56.47 -28.97 24.63
CA PHE A 881 -57.78 -28.31 24.51
C PHE A 881 -58.59 -28.38 25.81
N LEU A 882 -58.56 -29.52 26.51
CA LEU A 882 -59.21 -29.67 27.83
C LEU A 882 -58.50 -28.88 28.94
N ALA A 883 -57.20 -28.59 28.79
CA ALA A 883 -56.43 -27.77 29.73
C ALA A 883 -56.56 -26.25 29.51
N GLY A 884 -57.39 -25.81 28.55
CA GLY A 884 -57.57 -24.38 28.23
C GLY A 884 -56.38 -23.72 27.53
N VAL A 885 -55.44 -24.52 27.01
CA VAL A 885 -54.25 -24.01 26.31
C VAL A 885 -54.57 -23.89 24.82
N ASN A 886 -54.67 -22.65 24.34
CA ASN A 886 -55.01 -22.33 22.96
C ASN A 886 -53.84 -22.65 22.03
N LEU A 887 -53.95 -23.72 21.22
CA LEU A 887 -52.91 -24.23 20.32
C LEU A 887 -52.87 -23.56 18.93
N ASN A 888 -53.46 -22.38 18.78
CA ASN A 888 -53.31 -21.55 17.59
C ASN A 888 -52.89 -20.14 18.00
N THR A 889 -51.63 -19.77 17.75
CA THR A 889 -51.19 -18.43 17.27
C THR A 889 -49.65 -18.26 17.28
N ASN A 890 -49.07 -17.91 16.13
CA ASN A 890 -47.78 -17.21 15.93
C ASN A 890 -46.43 -17.87 16.33
N ASP A 891 -46.13 -19.08 15.83
CA ASP A 891 -44.80 -19.70 16.05
C ASP A 891 -43.63 -19.06 15.23
N ASP A 892 -43.89 -17.92 14.56
CA ASP A 892 -42.89 -17.07 13.89
C ASP A 892 -42.36 -15.95 14.80
N ALA A 893 -42.93 -15.75 15.99
CA ALA A 893 -42.58 -14.64 16.87
C ALA A 893 -41.10 -14.68 17.24
N PHE A 894 -40.61 -15.81 17.76
CA PHE A 894 -39.19 -15.94 18.10
C PHE A 894 -38.27 -15.87 16.88
N PHE A 895 -38.71 -16.38 15.72
CA PHE A 895 -37.94 -16.27 14.46
C PHE A 895 -37.76 -14.81 14.00
N LYS A 896 -38.78 -13.97 14.18
CA LYS A 896 -38.69 -12.51 13.96
C LYS A 896 -37.72 -11.85 14.94
N CYS A 897 -37.69 -12.30 16.19
CA CYS A 897 -36.70 -11.86 17.18
C CYS A 897 -35.27 -12.23 16.77
N ILE A 898 -35.04 -13.45 16.26
CA ILE A 898 -33.73 -13.90 15.73
C ILE A 898 -33.29 -13.03 14.55
N SER A 899 -34.20 -12.78 13.60
CA SER A 899 -33.93 -11.95 12.44
C SER A 899 -33.58 -10.52 12.85
N LYS A 900 -34.30 -9.95 13.82
CA LYS A 900 -34.04 -8.62 14.37
C LYS A 900 -32.72 -8.55 15.11
N ALA A 901 -32.37 -9.58 15.88
CA ALA A 901 -31.10 -9.69 16.59
C ALA A 901 -29.91 -9.66 15.61
N HIS A 902 -29.99 -10.42 14.52
CA HIS A 902 -28.94 -10.41 13.49
C HIS A 902 -28.85 -9.08 12.74
N GLU A 903 -29.99 -8.44 12.42
CA GLU A 903 -30.03 -7.10 11.81
C GLU A 903 -29.30 -6.06 12.66
N VAL A 904 -29.50 -6.09 13.98
CA VAL A 904 -28.90 -5.15 14.93
C VAL A 904 -27.42 -5.47 15.15
N LEU A 905 -27.07 -6.73 15.44
CA LEU A 905 -25.70 -7.12 15.79
C LEU A 905 -24.75 -7.19 14.58
N SER A 906 -25.26 -7.34 13.36
CA SER A 906 -24.42 -7.36 12.14
C SER A 906 -24.19 -5.97 11.55
N ASN A 907 -24.99 -4.96 11.92
CA ASN A 907 -24.79 -3.58 11.51
C ASN A 907 -23.94 -2.83 12.56
N PRO A 908 -22.74 -2.32 12.22
CA PRO A 908 -21.85 -1.70 13.20
C PRO A 908 -22.47 -0.51 13.95
N GLU A 909 -23.32 0.29 13.30
CA GLU A 909 -23.94 1.45 13.91
C GLU A 909 -25.07 1.06 14.86
N LYS A 910 -25.96 0.13 14.44
CA LYS A 910 -27.04 -0.38 15.31
C LYS A 910 -26.48 -1.19 16.48
N ARG A 911 -25.43 -1.98 16.25
CA ARG A 911 -24.70 -2.71 17.29
C ARG A 911 -24.12 -1.75 18.31
N ARG A 912 -23.47 -0.65 17.87
CA ARG A 912 -22.94 0.39 18.77
C ARG A 912 -24.04 1.04 19.63
N GLN A 913 -25.19 1.33 19.02
CA GLN A 913 -26.35 1.89 19.73
C GLN A 913 -26.89 0.90 20.78
N PHE A 914 -26.98 -0.38 20.44
CA PHE A 914 -27.40 -1.44 21.36
C PHE A 914 -26.39 -1.69 22.48
N ASP A 915 -25.10 -1.84 22.16
CA ASP A 915 -24.01 -2.08 23.13
C ASP A 915 -23.89 -0.94 24.18
N SER A 916 -24.37 0.26 23.83
CA SER A 916 -24.44 1.40 24.74
C SER A 916 -25.50 1.24 25.84
N VAL A 917 -26.46 0.35 25.63
CA VAL A 917 -27.58 0.06 26.57
C VAL A 917 -27.80 -1.45 26.72
N ASP A 918 -26.72 -2.22 26.54
CA ASP A 918 -26.72 -3.67 26.70
C ASP A 918 -27.24 -4.04 28.10
N PRO A 919 -28.30 -4.87 28.21
CA PRO A 919 -28.92 -5.20 29.49
C PRO A 919 -27.95 -5.70 30.57
N ALA A 920 -26.98 -6.55 30.22
CA ALA A 920 -25.98 -7.02 31.20
C ALA A 920 -25.02 -5.93 31.65
N PHE A 921 -24.76 -4.93 30.80
CA PHE A 921 -23.97 -3.78 31.24
C PHE A 921 -24.78 -2.89 32.18
N LEU A 922 -26.07 -2.68 31.92
CA LEU A 922 -26.92 -1.88 32.79
C LEU A 922 -27.08 -2.56 34.17
N GLU A 923 -27.25 -3.87 34.20
CA GLU A 923 -27.25 -4.68 35.44
C GLU A 923 -25.92 -4.55 36.19
N ALA A 924 -24.79 -4.72 35.51
CA ALA A 924 -23.47 -4.52 36.12
C ALA A 924 -23.20 -3.05 36.54
N GLU A 925 -23.84 -2.07 35.89
CA GLU A 925 -23.75 -0.64 36.25
C GLU A 925 -24.51 -0.35 37.56
N GLU A 926 -25.59 -1.09 37.86
CA GLU A 926 -26.35 -0.99 39.11
C GLU A 926 -25.62 -1.61 40.31
N GLU A 927 -24.76 -2.61 40.06
CA GLU A 927 -23.91 -3.26 41.08
C GLU A 927 -22.63 -2.48 41.43
N LEU A 928 -22.41 -1.29 40.85
CA LEU A 928 -21.23 -0.47 41.13
C LEU A 928 -21.21 0.09 42.56
N PRO A 929 -20.02 0.21 43.18
CA PRO A 929 -19.91 0.59 44.59
C PRO A 929 -20.40 2.02 44.85
N GLY A 930 -21.27 2.16 45.85
CA GLY A 930 -21.70 3.46 46.35
C GLY A 930 -20.70 4.09 47.34
N GLU A 931 -20.88 5.37 47.67
CA GLU A 931 -19.98 6.09 48.61
C GLU A 931 -19.83 5.41 49.98
N LYS A 932 -20.91 4.81 50.50
CA LYS A 932 -20.92 4.16 51.82
C LYS A 932 -20.10 2.86 51.82
N GLU A 933 -20.12 2.12 50.71
CA GLU A 933 -19.44 0.84 50.57
C GLU A 933 -17.94 1.04 50.34
N ALA A 934 -17.57 2.00 49.49
CA ALA A 934 -16.18 2.39 49.22
C ALA A 934 -15.44 2.91 50.48
N LYS A 935 -16.17 3.40 51.48
CA LYS A 935 -15.64 3.88 52.76
C LYS A 935 -15.63 2.82 53.88
N SER A 936 -16.02 1.58 53.59
CA SER A 936 -16.05 0.49 54.57
C SER A 936 -14.63 -0.02 54.92
N LYS A 937 -14.45 -0.56 56.14
CA LYS A 937 -13.13 -1.03 56.61
C LYS A 937 -12.58 -2.25 55.85
N ASN A 938 -13.45 -3.02 55.21
CA ASN A 938 -13.09 -4.25 54.47
C ASN A 938 -13.11 -4.06 52.95
N PHE A 939 -13.04 -2.82 52.48
CA PHE A 939 -13.12 -2.50 51.05
C PHE A 939 -11.82 -2.85 50.31
N ASP A 940 -11.91 -3.76 49.33
CA ASP A 940 -10.81 -4.07 48.43
C ASP A 940 -10.82 -3.10 47.24
N PHE A 941 -9.96 -2.09 47.29
CA PHE A 941 -9.84 -1.05 46.28
C PHE A 941 -9.54 -1.61 44.89
N PHE A 942 -8.50 -2.46 44.76
CA PHE A 942 -8.04 -2.91 43.45
C PHE A 942 -9.03 -3.89 42.84
N LYS A 943 -9.59 -4.81 43.62
CA LYS A 943 -10.61 -5.74 43.10
C LYS A 943 -11.84 -5.00 42.60
N THR A 944 -12.32 -4.01 43.35
CA THR A 944 -13.57 -3.31 43.01
C THR A 944 -13.35 -2.33 41.86
N PHE A 945 -12.40 -1.40 41.97
CA PHE A 945 -12.22 -0.36 40.95
C PHE A 945 -11.61 -0.88 39.65
N THR A 946 -10.82 -1.97 39.67
CA THR A 946 -10.41 -2.62 38.40
C THR A 946 -11.62 -3.09 37.63
N HIS A 947 -12.60 -3.72 38.28
CA HIS A 947 -13.84 -4.13 37.63
C HIS A 947 -14.64 -2.93 37.09
N VAL A 948 -14.75 -1.84 37.88
CA VAL A 948 -15.43 -0.60 37.44
C VAL A 948 -14.80 -0.04 36.17
N PHE A 949 -13.49 0.16 36.16
CA PHE A 949 -12.79 0.77 35.04
C PHE A 949 -12.71 -0.17 33.82
N ASP A 950 -12.60 -1.49 34.03
CA ASP A 950 -12.70 -2.48 32.96
C ASP A 950 -14.08 -2.46 32.29
N LEU A 951 -15.15 -2.33 33.08
CA LEU A 951 -16.53 -2.28 32.58
C LEU A 951 -16.73 -1.08 31.64
N TYR A 952 -16.18 0.09 31.99
CA TYR A 952 -16.27 1.30 31.15
C TYR A 952 -15.22 1.37 30.04
N SER A 953 -14.07 0.68 30.17
CA SER A 953 -12.95 0.73 29.22
C SER A 953 -13.38 0.43 27.78
N ARG A 954 -14.37 -0.46 27.62
CA ARG A 954 -14.93 -0.86 26.32
C ARG A 954 -15.52 0.32 25.52
N PHE A 955 -15.93 1.39 26.20
CA PHE A 955 -16.49 2.59 25.59
C PHE A 955 -15.46 3.66 25.23
N SER A 956 -14.17 3.46 25.55
CA SER A 956 -13.14 4.44 25.21
C SER A 956 -12.88 4.50 23.71
N LYS A 957 -12.76 5.72 23.17
CA LYS A 957 -12.22 5.95 21.82
C LYS A 957 -10.69 5.84 21.75
N ALA A 958 -10.01 6.05 22.88
CA ALA A 958 -8.56 5.97 22.98
C ALA A 958 -8.15 4.60 23.55
N GLN A 959 -7.32 3.86 22.81
CA GLN A 959 -6.79 2.55 23.18
C GLN A 959 -5.25 2.56 23.03
N PRO A 960 -4.49 1.88 23.92
CA PRO A 960 -4.97 1.09 25.06
C PRO A 960 -5.46 1.96 26.22
N VAL A 961 -6.50 1.52 26.92
CA VAL A 961 -6.98 2.17 28.16
C VAL A 961 -5.97 1.89 29.29
N PRO A 962 -5.47 2.91 30.02
CA PRO A 962 -4.62 2.70 31.18
C PRO A 962 -5.32 1.87 32.25
N GLY A 963 -4.68 0.77 32.65
CA GLY A 963 -5.16 -0.06 33.76
C GLY A 963 -4.98 0.63 35.11
N LEU A 964 -5.77 0.22 36.11
CA LEU A 964 -5.71 0.80 37.45
C LEU A 964 -4.32 0.68 38.09
N GLY A 965 -3.54 -0.36 37.76
CA GLY A 965 -2.20 -0.61 38.29
C GLY A 965 -2.18 -1.44 39.57
N HIS A 966 -1.07 -1.39 40.31
CA HIS A 966 -0.83 -2.16 41.53
C HIS A 966 -0.50 -1.23 42.70
N ASN A 967 -0.46 -1.76 43.93
CA ASN A 967 -0.26 -0.94 45.14
C ASN A 967 1.11 -0.22 45.18
N ASP A 968 2.10 -0.78 44.50
CA ASP A 968 3.46 -0.28 44.34
C ASP A 968 3.67 0.64 43.12
N SER A 969 2.62 0.91 42.32
CA SER A 969 2.70 1.83 41.17
C SER A 969 3.30 3.19 41.53
N THR A 970 4.09 3.72 40.60
CA THR A 970 4.76 5.02 40.71
C THR A 970 3.76 6.18 40.70
N LYS A 971 4.20 7.36 41.13
CA LYS A 971 3.34 8.56 41.16
C LYS A 971 2.86 8.92 39.74
N GLU A 972 3.78 8.84 38.79
CA GLU A 972 3.55 9.16 37.38
C GLU A 972 2.51 8.22 36.75
N GLU A 973 2.55 6.92 37.08
CA GLU A 973 1.55 5.94 36.63
C GLU A 973 0.17 6.20 37.22
N VAL A 974 0.11 6.59 38.50
CA VAL A 974 -1.16 6.91 39.18
C VAL A 974 -1.76 8.20 38.61
N GLU A 975 -0.97 9.24 38.41
CA GLU A 975 -1.42 10.52 37.82
C GLU A 975 -1.88 10.31 36.36
N GLY A 976 -1.11 9.57 35.55
CA GLY A 976 -1.48 9.25 34.17
C GLY A 976 -2.79 8.46 34.05
N PHE A 977 -3.06 7.56 35.01
CA PHE A 977 -4.35 6.86 35.10
C PHE A 977 -5.51 7.84 35.34
N TYR A 978 -5.43 8.67 36.39
CA TYR A 978 -6.51 9.61 36.72
C TYR A 978 -6.71 10.67 35.63
N ASP A 979 -5.64 11.18 35.03
CA ASP A 979 -5.71 12.16 33.94
C ASP A 979 -6.45 11.60 32.72
N PHE A 980 -6.19 10.34 32.37
CA PHE A 980 -6.92 9.66 31.30
C PHE A 980 -8.42 9.58 31.61
N TRP A 981 -8.78 9.13 32.82
CA TRP A 981 -10.17 8.91 33.19
C TRP A 981 -10.96 10.21 33.46
N TYR A 982 -10.31 11.29 33.89
CA TYR A 982 -10.94 12.62 33.94
C TYR A 982 -11.25 13.18 32.53
N ASN A 983 -10.42 12.82 31.55
CA ASN A 983 -10.58 13.18 30.14
C ASN A 983 -11.20 12.05 29.30
N PHE A 984 -11.92 11.12 29.94
CA PHE A 984 -12.47 9.93 29.29
C PHE A 984 -13.40 10.28 28.11
N ASP A 985 -12.95 9.98 26.88
CA ASP A 985 -13.73 10.18 25.66
C ASP A 985 -14.47 8.90 25.26
N SER A 986 -15.76 8.86 25.58
CA SER A 986 -16.63 7.70 25.35
C SER A 986 -17.34 7.75 23.99
N TRP A 987 -17.27 6.67 23.19
CA TRP A 987 -18.07 6.49 21.97
C TRP A 987 -19.55 6.13 22.25
N ARG A 988 -19.91 5.81 23.50
CA ARG A 988 -21.27 5.42 23.91
C ARG A 988 -22.32 6.42 23.40
N SER A 989 -23.39 5.93 22.78
CA SER A 989 -24.42 6.75 22.14
C SER A 989 -25.83 6.28 22.54
N PHE A 990 -26.80 7.19 22.60
CA PHE A 990 -28.09 6.94 23.28
C PHE A 990 -29.31 6.94 22.33
N GLU A 991 -29.08 6.82 21.02
CA GLU A 991 -30.11 6.73 19.98
C GLU A 991 -31.07 5.55 20.19
N TRP A 992 -30.59 4.45 20.79
CA TRP A 992 -31.43 3.28 21.06
C TRP A 992 -32.66 3.63 21.93
N LEU A 993 -32.50 4.60 22.84
CA LEU A 993 -33.51 5.05 23.80
C LEU A 993 -34.42 6.15 23.27
N ASP A 994 -34.33 6.50 21.99
CA ASP A 994 -35.21 7.48 21.37
C ASP A 994 -36.68 6.99 21.45
N LYS A 995 -37.54 7.80 22.08
CA LYS A 995 -38.93 7.42 22.43
C LYS A 995 -39.88 7.49 21.24
N GLU A 996 -39.63 8.42 20.31
CA GLU A 996 -40.46 8.64 19.13
C GLU A 996 -39.73 8.07 17.91
N VAL A 997 -40.19 6.93 17.39
CA VAL A 997 -39.69 6.31 16.15
C VAL A 997 -40.61 6.74 15.02
N ASN A 998 -40.07 7.43 14.01
CA ASN A 998 -40.88 8.12 13.01
C ASN A 998 -41.24 7.24 11.80
N GLU A 999 -41.69 6.02 12.07
CA GLU A 999 -42.17 5.09 11.05
C GLU A 999 -43.65 5.42 10.77
N GLY A 1000 -43.90 6.38 9.87
CA GLY A 1000 -45.24 6.62 9.31
C GLY A 1000 -45.72 8.08 9.19
N SER A 1001 -44.97 9.08 9.64
CA SER A 1001 -45.34 10.49 9.39
C SER A 1001 -44.96 10.90 7.96
N ASP A 1002 -45.90 11.45 7.20
CA ASP A 1002 -45.62 12.08 5.89
C ASP A 1002 -45.25 13.56 6.02
N SER A 1003 -45.42 14.15 7.22
CA SER A 1003 -45.11 15.54 7.50
C SER A 1003 -43.63 15.73 7.84
N ARG A 1004 -42.95 16.55 7.02
CA ARG A 1004 -41.54 16.91 7.21
C ARG A 1004 -41.30 17.67 8.52
N ASP A 1005 -42.28 18.44 8.98
CA ASP A 1005 -42.16 19.24 10.21
C ASP A 1005 -42.30 18.38 11.46
N ASP A 1006 -43.16 17.36 11.43
CA ASP A 1006 -43.27 16.38 12.51
C ASP A 1006 -41.96 15.58 12.66
N LYS A 1007 -41.35 15.17 11.53
CA LYS A 1007 -40.01 14.56 11.52
C LYS A 1007 -38.95 15.42 12.17
N ARG A 1008 -38.94 16.72 11.88
CA ARG A 1008 -37.99 17.68 12.47
C ARG A 1008 -38.24 17.89 13.96
N TYR A 1009 -39.50 17.93 14.37
CA TYR A 1009 -39.89 18.14 15.76
C TYR A 1009 -39.53 16.94 16.63
N THR A 1010 -39.86 15.73 16.19
CA THR A 1010 -39.49 14.46 16.83
C THR A 1010 -37.97 14.31 16.95
N GLU A 1011 -37.22 14.54 15.86
CA GLU A 1011 -35.76 14.46 15.90
C GLU A 1011 -35.14 15.49 16.85
N LYS A 1012 -35.73 16.69 16.95
CA LYS A 1012 -35.29 17.72 17.90
C LYS A 1012 -35.50 17.30 19.35
N LYS A 1013 -36.61 16.63 19.67
CA LYS A 1013 -36.85 16.06 21.01
C LYS A 1013 -35.84 14.94 21.31
N ASN A 1014 -35.70 13.98 20.40
CA ASN A 1014 -34.75 12.85 20.54
C ASN A 1014 -33.31 13.36 20.72
N LYS A 1015 -32.87 14.34 19.93
CA LYS A 1015 -31.56 14.98 20.07
C LYS A 1015 -31.33 15.64 21.43
N THR A 1016 -32.35 16.33 21.95
CA THR A 1016 -32.27 16.98 23.28
C THR A 1016 -32.10 15.93 24.38
N GLU A 1017 -32.86 14.85 24.27
CA GLU A 1017 -32.86 13.77 25.25
C GLU A 1017 -31.56 12.93 25.19
N ARG A 1018 -31.00 12.68 23.99
CA ARG A 1018 -29.66 12.08 23.82
C ARG A 1018 -28.57 12.92 24.47
N ALA A 1019 -28.62 14.25 24.31
CA ALA A 1019 -27.67 15.16 24.93
C ALA A 1019 -27.76 15.13 26.47
N ARG A 1020 -28.99 15.03 27.03
CA ARG A 1020 -29.21 14.87 28.47
C ARG A 1020 -28.56 13.57 28.99
N ARG A 1021 -28.84 12.43 28.35
CA ARG A 1021 -28.26 11.13 28.73
C ARG A 1021 -26.75 11.10 28.61
N LYS A 1022 -26.17 11.69 27.57
CA LYS A 1022 -24.72 11.78 27.40
C LYS A 1022 -24.07 12.61 28.51
N LYS A 1023 -24.74 13.69 28.96
CA LYS A 1023 -24.26 14.49 30.10
C LYS A 1023 -24.30 13.70 31.41
N GLU A 1024 -25.36 12.92 31.63
CA GLU A 1024 -25.50 12.05 32.81
C GLU A 1024 -24.46 10.93 32.84
N ASP A 1025 -24.20 10.29 31.71
CA ASP A 1025 -23.15 9.27 31.54
C ASP A 1025 -21.75 9.82 31.87
N ILE A 1026 -21.40 10.99 31.32
CA ILE A 1026 -20.12 11.66 31.63
C ILE A 1026 -20.04 12.03 33.12
N ALA A 1027 -21.13 12.51 33.71
CA ALA A 1027 -21.16 12.86 35.12
C ALA A 1027 -21.00 11.62 36.03
N LYS A 1028 -21.61 10.49 35.67
CA LYS A 1028 -21.45 9.22 36.37
C LYS A 1028 -20.00 8.73 36.35
N VAL A 1029 -19.36 8.66 35.18
CA VAL A 1029 -17.95 8.25 35.07
C VAL A 1029 -17.05 9.15 35.91
N ARG A 1030 -17.25 10.48 35.84
CA ARG A 1030 -16.50 11.42 36.69
C ARG A 1030 -16.71 11.17 38.19
N GLY A 1031 -17.95 10.91 38.61
CA GLY A 1031 -18.25 10.58 40.00
C GLY A 1031 -17.55 9.30 40.49
N LEU A 1032 -17.42 8.29 39.62
CA LEU A 1032 -16.67 7.05 39.92
C LEU A 1032 -15.17 7.32 40.04
N VAL A 1033 -14.61 8.19 39.19
CA VAL A 1033 -13.21 8.63 39.25
C VAL A 1033 -12.93 9.38 40.55
N ASP A 1034 -13.80 10.33 40.91
CA ASP A 1034 -13.68 11.10 42.16
C ASP A 1034 -13.78 10.18 43.39
N LEU A 1035 -14.70 9.21 43.36
CA LEU A 1035 -14.84 8.22 44.43
C LEU A 1035 -13.59 7.35 44.55
N ALA A 1036 -13.04 6.86 43.43
CA ALA A 1036 -11.80 6.09 43.41
C ALA A 1036 -10.63 6.89 44.00
N LEU A 1037 -10.44 8.13 43.54
CA LEU A 1037 -9.37 9.01 43.99
C LEU A 1037 -9.44 9.28 45.50
N ALA A 1038 -10.64 9.39 46.06
CA ALA A 1038 -10.85 9.63 47.49
C ALA A 1038 -10.43 8.46 48.38
N VAL A 1039 -10.53 7.22 47.89
CA VAL A 1039 -10.26 6.00 48.69
C VAL A 1039 -8.98 5.27 48.29
N ASP A 1040 -8.30 5.68 47.21
CA ASP A 1040 -7.09 5.05 46.68
C ASP A 1040 -5.94 5.01 47.72
N PRO A 1041 -5.45 3.80 48.09
CA PRO A 1041 -4.37 3.65 49.07
C PRO A 1041 -3.03 4.23 48.59
N ARG A 1042 -2.81 4.30 47.27
CA ARG A 1042 -1.55 4.82 46.69
C ARG A 1042 -1.47 6.33 46.83
N ILE A 1043 -2.59 7.03 46.68
CA ILE A 1043 -2.65 8.49 46.91
C ILE A 1043 -2.28 8.82 48.36
N LYS A 1044 -2.74 8.01 49.32
CA LYS A 1044 -2.34 8.15 50.74
C LYS A 1044 -0.84 7.92 50.93
N ARG A 1045 -0.29 6.86 50.32
CA ARG A 1045 1.14 6.56 50.33
C ARG A 1045 1.98 7.70 49.73
N ILE A 1046 1.61 8.19 48.54
CA ILE A 1046 2.30 9.29 47.84
C ILE A 1046 2.28 10.56 48.69
N LYS A 1047 1.11 10.95 49.24
CA LYS A 1047 1.00 12.11 50.13
C LYS A 1047 1.86 11.97 51.39
N GLN A 1048 1.96 10.77 51.95
CA GLN A 1048 2.82 10.50 53.11
C GLN A 1048 4.31 10.59 52.75
N GLN A 1049 4.72 9.99 51.63
CA GLN A 1049 6.10 10.08 51.11
C GLN A 1049 6.49 11.53 50.79
N GLU A 1050 5.59 12.34 50.22
CA GLU A 1050 5.82 13.76 49.96
C GLU A 1050 5.93 14.57 51.26
N LYS A 1051 5.10 14.26 52.27
CA LYS A 1051 5.19 14.86 53.59
C LYS A 1051 6.51 14.54 54.27
N GLU A 1052 6.92 13.27 54.26
CA GLU A 1052 8.20 12.81 54.81
C GLU A 1052 9.39 13.40 54.07
N ALA A 1053 9.35 13.48 52.73
CA ALA A 1053 10.39 14.14 51.93
C ALA A 1053 10.48 15.65 52.23
N ARG A 1054 9.34 16.31 52.45
CA ARG A 1054 9.27 17.72 52.86
C ARG A 1054 9.79 17.94 54.27
N GLU A 1055 9.51 17.03 55.21
CA GLU A 1055 10.02 17.06 56.58
C GLU A 1055 11.52 16.70 56.65
N ALA A 1056 12.00 15.78 55.80
CA ALA A 1056 13.42 15.46 55.65
C ALA A 1056 14.22 16.64 55.06
N LYS A 1057 13.67 17.34 54.05
CA LYS A 1057 14.21 18.62 53.56
C LYS A 1057 14.24 19.70 54.67
N LYS A 1058 13.32 19.64 55.63
CA LYS A 1058 13.24 20.57 56.76
C LYS A 1058 14.23 20.23 57.89
N LYS A 1059 14.60 18.94 58.06
CA LYS A 1059 15.56 18.44 59.05
C LYS A 1059 17.02 18.43 58.57
N GLY A 1060 17.27 18.56 57.27
CA GLY A 1060 18.62 18.63 56.67
C GLY A 1060 19.37 19.96 56.84
N LEU A 1061 18.83 20.93 57.59
CA LEU A 1061 19.54 22.17 57.97
C LEU A 1061 19.92 22.10 59.46
N ALA A 1062 21.16 21.71 59.75
CA ALA A 1062 21.75 21.74 61.09
C ALA A 1062 22.44 23.10 61.38
N PRO A 1063 22.59 23.48 62.66
CA PRO A 1063 22.63 24.87 63.10
C PRO A 1063 24.06 25.41 63.31
N GLY A 1064 24.38 26.54 62.68
CA GLY A 1064 25.61 27.28 62.94
C GLY A 1064 25.67 28.60 62.19
N ALA A 1065 25.79 29.70 62.93
CA ALA A 1065 26.01 31.10 62.53
C ALA A 1065 24.79 31.99 62.18
N LYS A 1066 24.54 32.94 63.10
CA LYS A 1066 23.85 34.25 62.96
C LYS A 1066 24.76 35.29 63.68
N PRO A 1067 24.60 36.63 63.51
CA PRO A 1067 23.54 37.36 62.82
C PRO A 1067 23.98 38.53 61.91
N GLY A 1068 23.10 38.96 60.99
CA GLY A 1068 22.92 40.39 60.70
C GLY A 1068 23.03 40.87 59.25
N THR A 1069 22.02 40.59 58.40
CA THR A 1069 21.30 41.67 57.69
C THR A 1069 19.98 41.13 57.11
N LYS A 1070 18.91 41.83 57.48
CA LYS A 1070 17.52 41.61 57.07
C LYS A 1070 17.38 41.94 55.57
N SER A 1071 16.90 41.00 54.75
CA SER A 1071 16.27 41.34 53.46
C SER A 1071 15.52 40.17 52.81
N LYS A 1072 15.91 38.91 52.99
CA LYS A 1072 15.23 37.81 52.27
C LYS A 1072 13.93 37.31 52.89
N LYS A 1073 13.74 37.45 54.21
CA LYS A 1073 12.56 36.92 54.90
C LYS A 1073 11.31 37.79 54.69
N GLU A 1074 11.49 39.10 54.59
CA GLU A 1074 10.41 40.05 54.24
C GLU A 1074 10.03 39.94 52.76
N GLU A 1075 10.99 39.67 51.87
CA GLU A 1075 10.72 39.52 50.44
C GLU A 1075 10.00 38.20 50.09
N GLU A 1076 10.28 37.13 50.83
CA GLU A 1076 9.60 35.84 50.65
C GLU A 1076 8.19 35.83 51.27
N GLU A 1077 7.97 36.49 52.42
CA GLU A 1077 6.62 36.72 52.96
C GLU A 1077 5.80 37.67 52.11
N ARG A 1078 6.43 38.69 51.50
CA ARG A 1078 5.75 39.60 50.57
C ARG A 1078 5.34 38.89 49.28
N LYS A 1079 6.20 38.04 48.71
CA LYS A 1079 5.85 37.19 47.55
C LYS A 1079 4.74 36.19 47.88
N LYS A 1080 4.75 35.61 49.07
CA LYS A 1080 3.69 34.67 49.49
C LYS A 1080 2.34 35.38 49.69
N LYS A 1081 2.35 36.60 50.25
CA LYS A 1081 1.15 37.44 50.35
C LYS A 1081 0.66 37.93 49.00
N GLU A 1082 1.56 38.34 48.10
CA GLU A 1082 1.22 38.76 46.73
C GLU A 1082 0.64 37.59 45.90
N GLU A 1083 1.15 36.37 46.08
CA GLU A 1083 0.65 35.18 45.38
C GLU A 1083 -0.71 34.70 45.94
N GLU A 1084 -0.91 34.80 47.26
CA GLU A 1084 -2.18 34.49 47.91
C GLU A 1084 -3.26 35.54 47.60
N GLU A 1085 -2.88 36.82 47.49
CA GLU A 1085 -3.76 37.91 47.08
C GLU A 1085 -4.10 37.86 45.58
N ARG A 1086 -3.15 37.41 44.74
CA ARG A 1086 -3.37 37.15 43.31
C ARG A 1086 -4.31 35.97 43.09
N SER A 1087 -4.14 34.89 43.85
CA SER A 1087 -5.05 33.73 43.83
C SER A 1087 -6.47 34.12 44.23
N LYS A 1088 -6.63 34.91 45.29
CA LYS A 1088 -7.95 35.43 45.71
C LYS A 1088 -8.58 36.38 44.67
N LYS A 1089 -7.78 37.23 44.02
CA LYS A 1089 -8.25 38.07 42.91
C LYS A 1089 -8.67 37.26 41.68
N GLU A 1090 -7.94 36.19 41.36
CA GLU A 1090 -8.31 35.30 40.25
C GLU A 1090 -9.58 34.51 40.55
N GLU A 1091 -9.80 34.07 41.79
CA GLU A 1091 -11.08 33.46 42.23
C GLU A 1091 -12.24 34.48 42.21
N GLU A 1092 -12.04 35.71 42.69
CA GLU A 1092 -13.05 36.77 42.63
C GLU A 1092 -13.37 37.17 41.18
N GLU A 1093 -12.37 37.28 40.30
CA GLU A 1093 -12.58 37.61 38.89
C GLU A 1093 -13.26 36.45 38.14
N ALA A 1094 -12.97 35.20 38.50
CA ALA A 1094 -13.67 34.03 37.99
C ALA A 1094 -15.13 33.99 38.45
N ALA A 1095 -15.41 34.28 39.73
CA ALA A 1095 -16.77 34.40 40.25
C ALA A 1095 -17.53 35.56 39.57
N ALA A 1096 -16.91 36.73 39.43
CA ALA A 1096 -17.48 37.88 38.73
C ALA A 1096 -17.77 37.60 37.25
N ARG A 1097 -16.93 36.80 36.56
CA ARG A 1097 -17.18 36.35 35.18
C ARG A 1097 -18.36 35.38 35.08
N VAL A 1098 -18.55 34.51 36.07
CA VAL A 1098 -19.72 33.61 36.14
C VAL A 1098 -21.00 34.42 36.37
N ASP A 1099 -20.97 35.40 37.27
CA ASP A 1099 -22.11 36.25 37.55
C ASP A 1099 -22.41 37.22 36.39
N ALA A 1100 -21.39 37.76 35.72
CA ALA A 1100 -21.56 38.53 34.48
C ALA A 1100 -22.15 37.68 33.35
N LYS A 1101 -21.78 36.39 33.24
CA LYS A 1101 -22.41 35.46 32.29
C LYS A 1101 -23.87 35.17 32.65
N LYS A 1102 -24.21 35.00 33.93
CA LYS A 1102 -25.60 34.85 34.40
C LYS A 1102 -26.41 36.12 34.13
N ALA A 1103 -25.86 37.30 34.40
CA ALA A 1103 -26.50 38.58 34.13
C ALA A 1103 -26.73 38.81 32.63
N LYS A 1104 -25.75 38.47 31.78
CA LYS A 1104 -25.87 38.57 30.32
C LYS A 1104 -26.90 37.57 29.76
N ALA A 1105 -27.00 36.37 30.34
CA ALA A 1105 -28.03 35.39 29.98
C ALA A 1105 -29.43 35.84 30.43
N ALA A 1106 -29.55 36.44 31.62
CA ALA A 1106 -30.79 37.03 32.11
C ALA A 1106 -31.24 38.22 31.24
N ALA A 1107 -30.32 39.12 30.86
CA ALA A 1107 -30.59 40.23 29.97
C ALA A 1107 -31.00 39.77 28.56
N ALA A 1108 -30.34 38.74 28.02
CA ALA A 1108 -30.72 38.15 26.74
C ALA A 1108 -32.13 37.52 26.78
N ASN A 1109 -32.49 36.86 27.89
CA ASN A 1109 -33.82 36.30 28.08
C ASN A 1109 -34.89 37.39 28.25
N ALA A 1110 -34.58 38.47 28.97
CA ALA A 1110 -35.45 39.63 29.12
C ALA A 1110 -35.69 40.33 27.77
N ALA A 1111 -34.63 40.54 26.96
CA ALA A 1111 -34.75 41.10 25.63
C ALA A 1111 -35.57 40.21 24.68
N LYS A 1112 -35.46 38.88 24.82
CA LYS A 1112 -36.28 37.91 24.06
C LYS A 1112 -37.76 37.97 24.47
N LYS A 1113 -38.04 38.16 25.77
CA LYS A 1113 -39.40 38.32 26.30
C LYS A 1113 -40.01 39.64 25.84
N ALA A 1114 -39.25 40.73 25.87
CA ALA A 1114 -39.66 42.04 25.36
C ALA A 1114 -39.94 42.01 23.85
N ARG A 1115 -39.09 41.36 23.05
CA ARG A 1115 -39.36 41.17 21.60
C ARG A 1115 -40.60 40.33 21.32
N ARG A 1116 -40.89 39.31 22.14
CA ARG A 1116 -42.13 38.52 22.02
C ARG A 1116 -43.36 39.35 22.38
N GLN A 1117 -43.28 40.17 23.43
CA GLN A 1117 -44.37 41.06 23.82
C GLN A 1117 -44.60 42.17 22.79
N ALA A 1118 -43.53 42.73 22.20
CA ALA A 1118 -43.64 43.70 21.11
C ALA A 1118 -44.25 43.09 19.83
N ARG A 1119 -43.94 41.83 19.52
CA ARG A 1119 -44.58 41.09 18.41
C ARG A 1119 -46.06 40.81 18.68
N ALA A 1120 -46.39 40.39 19.89
CA ALA A 1120 -47.79 40.16 20.29
C ALA A 1120 -48.61 41.48 20.32
N ALA A 1121 -47.99 42.60 20.66
CA ALA A 1121 -48.63 43.91 20.59
C ALA A 1121 -48.79 44.43 19.15
N ALA A 1122 -47.85 44.13 18.26
CA ALA A 1122 -47.96 44.44 16.83
C ALA A 1122 -49.06 43.60 16.15
N GLU A 1123 -49.17 42.31 16.49
CA GLU A 1123 -50.23 41.42 16.00
C GLU A 1123 -51.62 41.76 16.56
N ALA A 1124 -51.71 42.47 17.70
CA ALA A 1124 -52.97 42.99 18.24
C ALA A 1124 -53.36 44.37 17.70
N GLY A 1125 -52.46 45.09 17.02
CA GLY A 1125 -52.69 46.43 16.46
C GLY A 1125 -53.12 46.45 14.99
N GLU A 1126 -52.97 45.36 14.24
CA GLU A 1126 -53.44 45.22 12.86
C GLU A 1126 -54.88 44.70 12.75
N GLY A 1127 -55.61 44.63 13.87
CA GLY A 1127 -57.00 44.16 13.97
C GLY A 1127 -57.97 45.17 14.58
N ALA A 1128 -57.67 46.47 14.54
CA ALA A 1128 -58.56 47.56 14.95
C ALA A 1128 -58.73 48.59 13.84
#